data_AF-A0A934F8K3-F1
#
_entry.id   AF-A0A934F8K3-F1
#
_cell.length_a   1.000
_cell.length_b   1.000
_cell.length_c   1.000
_cell.angle_alpha   90.00
_cell.angle_beta   90.00
_cell.angle_gamma   90.00
#
_symmetry.space_group_name_H-M   'P 1'
#
loop_
_entity.id
_entity.type
_entity.pdbx_description
1 polymer ?
#
loop_
_entity_poly.entity_id
_entity_poly.type
_entity_poly.pdbx_seq_one_letter_code
_entity_poly.pdbx_strand_id
1 'polypeptide(L)'
;MQGFDLVPGLLNAGVQRHQAGALEEAERFYRQVLAHDPRQPDASGLLGIVLCQTGRVADGIASMRAAVKAAPKVAGFHMNLGNALRETGKAAEALQCFQSAIRLEPGLADAHFNLGLAWEQTGRLGDALGAYGRACDLKPDPGYFINFGNALQRSGRTDAAIKALQEATRQGPDIAAAHYNLGNALAAAERWPEAAAAYRRAVAVDPGYAEAHHNLGRALKNSDRLEEGIAAYRRAVELRPELVDGHVSLGVALREAERADEAIAAYETALRLAPDNVLAHYNLGNALRELKRFDEAQASFRRCIDLDPMNAKAANNIGLMLSARARYAEAGQWYQRAAESDPTLPEAHMNLGCTLQRAKRLPEALESLAKAIDLKPDYHEAFMNVGNVLKEQRRFGVALRAYEDALAIKPDYHDARLARAGAYYELGRIAESLAEYDQVLEAKADALAVSGVRASVANYSDLHDLDALKGLHADFAGRLREVKRLPPRSPLGEDPLRRLRVGYVSADLRGHSVAWFMEPVLAAHDRTGFELVAYHNHADTDATSERLKPHFDRWVEVPGLTDEEFAERVRDDRIDILVDLSGQTAGNRLPAFARKPAPVQMTWLGYLTTTGVDAIDYRITDARVDPEGYEQWQVEKPLRIDDCYICYGPHPYGEETAPVPAGPVVFGSFNNVAKMSPANIALWARLLHEVPDAVLRIKSRPLVDETVRVEFAQRFARHGIGAERLELIGWEQGTGNHLAQYNRIHVALDTWPYHGVTTTCEALWMGVPVVSLVGATHASRQGLSLLSAVGLQDLAVGSHDDYVACAAALAQDRSRLAELRMTLRSRMLASPLTDAAGFARKLEAAYRGAWQQWCKP
;
A
#
# COMPACT_ATOMS: atom_id res chain seq x y z
N MET A 1 45.79 11.44 94.79
CA MET A 1 46.02 11.42 93.33
C MET A 1 45.11 10.38 92.72
N GLN A 2 43.94 10.77 92.16
CA GLN A 2 43.07 9.95 91.27
C GLN A 2 41.82 10.77 90.87
N GLY A 3 42.00 11.88 90.15
CA GLY A 3 40.87 12.74 89.74
C GLY A 3 41.06 13.48 88.41
N PHE A 4 42.17 13.27 87.70
CA PHE A 4 42.52 14.05 86.51
C PHE A 4 42.22 13.34 85.16
N ASP A 5 41.55 12.18 85.16
CA ASP A 5 41.38 11.37 83.92
C ASP A 5 39.96 10.81 83.68
N LEU A 6 38.94 11.29 84.41
CA LEU A 6 37.59 10.70 84.35
C LEU A 6 36.82 11.03 83.05
N VAL A 7 36.88 12.28 82.57
CA VAL A 7 36.14 12.73 81.37
C VAL A 7 36.65 12.08 80.07
N PRO A 8 37.97 12.04 79.79
CA PRO A 8 38.49 11.33 78.62
C PRO A 8 38.20 9.81 78.65
N GLY A 9 38.27 9.19 79.83
CA GLY A 9 37.95 7.76 80.00
C GLY A 9 36.49 7.43 79.70
N LEU A 10 35.55 8.24 80.20
CA LEU A 10 34.12 8.08 79.92
C LEU A 10 33.78 8.35 78.45
N LEU A 11 34.41 9.36 77.82
CA LEU A 11 34.22 9.65 76.40
C LEU A 11 34.70 8.48 75.52
N ASN A 12 35.89 7.96 75.79
CA ASN A 12 36.44 6.81 75.06
C ASN A 12 35.58 5.54 75.23
N ALA A 13 35.09 5.30 76.45
CA ALA A 13 34.15 4.20 76.69
C ALA A 13 32.85 4.37 75.88
N GLY A 14 32.30 5.58 75.82
CA GLY A 14 31.14 5.91 74.99
C GLY A 14 31.39 5.65 73.49
N VAL A 15 32.53 6.11 72.97
CA VAL A 15 32.93 5.89 71.57
C VAL A 15 33.06 4.40 71.25
N GLN A 16 33.68 3.61 72.13
CA GLN A 16 33.81 2.16 71.93
C GLN A 16 32.43 1.47 71.88
N ARG A 17 31.49 1.85 72.75
CA ARG A 17 30.13 1.31 72.74
C ARG A 17 29.35 1.73 71.51
N HIS A 18 29.55 2.98 71.07
CA HIS A 18 28.94 3.49 69.85
C HIS A 18 29.42 2.72 68.62
N GLN A 19 30.74 2.50 68.50
CA GLN A 19 31.34 1.69 67.44
C GLN A 19 30.89 0.23 67.47
N ALA A 20 30.62 -0.32 68.66
CA ALA A 20 30.07 -1.66 68.84
C ALA A 20 28.55 -1.77 68.58
N GLY A 21 27.87 -0.66 68.23
CA GLY A 21 26.43 -0.63 67.99
C GLY A 21 25.57 -0.64 69.27
N ALA A 22 26.18 -0.58 70.46
CA ALA A 22 25.49 -0.51 71.74
C ALA A 22 25.04 0.94 72.03
N LEU A 23 24.03 1.40 71.30
CA LEU A 23 23.61 2.80 71.25
C LEU A 23 23.11 3.34 72.61
N GLU A 24 22.34 2.56 73.37
CA GLU A 24 21.85 3.00 74.68
C GLU A 24 22.98 3.10 75.73
N GLU A 25 23.96 2.21 75.65
CA GLU A 25 25.15 2.27 76.51
C GLU A 25 26.03 3.48 76.14
N ALA A 26 26.25 3.72 74.85
CA ALA A 26 26.98 4.89 74.36
C ALA A 26 26.34 6.21 74.82
N GLU A 27 25.01 6.31 74.68
CA GLU A 27 24.24 7.46 75.18
C GLU A 27 24.44 7.69 76.67
N ARG A 28 24.40 6.62 77.49
CA ARG A 28 24.62 6.71 78.93
C ARG A 28 25.99 7.28 79.25
N PHE A 29 27.04 6.80 78.57
CA PHE A 29 28.40 7.32 78.75
C PHE A 29 28.53 8.79 78.32
N TYR A 30 27.96 9.17 77.16
CA TYR A 30 27.99 10.57 76.73
C TYR A 30 27.22 11.50 77.68
N ARG A 31 26.08 11.06 78.23
CA ARG A 31 25.37 11.83 79.27
C ARG A 31 26.16 11.94 80.57
N GLN A 32 26.88 10.89 80.97
CA GLN A 32 27.77 10.96 82.13
C GLN A 32 28.91 11.96 81.90
N VAL A 33 29.50 12.00 80.70
CA VAL A 33 30.47 13.03 80.33
C VAL A 33 29.85 14.42 80.46
N LEU A 34 28.65 14.64 79.92
CA LEU A 34 27.97 15.94 79.98
C LEU A 34 27.48 16.32 81.39
N ALA A 35 27.29 15.37 82.29
CA ALA A 35 27.01 15.64 83.70
C ALA A 35 28.24 16.19 84.43
N HIS A 36 29.45 15.76 84.03
CA HIS A 36 30.71 16.23 84.58
C HIS A 36 31.22 17.51 83.89
N ASP A 37 31.04 17.63 82.58
CA ASP A 37 31.34 18.82 81.79
C ASP A 37 30.19 19.11 80.81
N PRO A 38 29.23 19.97 81.20
CA PRO A 38 28.08 20.30 80.35
C PRO A 38 28.40 21.00 79.04
N ARG A 39 29.65 21.47 78.84
CA ARG A 39 30.09 22.13 77.61
C ARG A 39 31.05 21.28 76.79
N GLN A 40 31.21 20.00 77.12
CA GLN A 40 32.05 19.08 76.37
C GLN A 40 31.47 18.89 74.94
N PRO A 41 32.16 19.38 73.89
CA PRO A 41 31.60 19.43 72.54
C PRO A 41 31.53 18.08 71.83
N ASP A 42 32.53 17.20 71.99
CA ASP A 42 32.57 15.86 71.41
C ASP A 42 31.45 14.97 71.98
N ALA A 43 31.24 15.00 73.29
CA ALA A 43 30.15 14.25 73.93
C ALA A 43 28.78 14.75 73.48
N SER A 44 28.61 16.07 73.31
CA SER A 44 27.37 16.65 72.76
C SER A 44 27.16 16.27 71.29
N GLY A 45 28.23 16.28 70.48
CA GLY A 45 28.16 15.92 69.06
C GLY A 45 27.82 14.43 68.87
N LEU A 46 28.52 13.55 69.59
CA LEU A 46 28.33 12.10 69.52
C LEU A 46 26.99 11.67 70.13
N LEU A 47 26.57 12.27 71.24
CA LEU A 47 25.21 12.08 71.78
C LEU A 47 24.16 12.47 70.74
N GLY A 48 24.36 13.58 70.05
CA GLY A 48 23.51 14.01 68.95
C GLY A 48 23.33 12.94 67.87
N ILE A 49 24.43 12.31 67.43
CA ILE A 49 24.40 11.23 66.43
C ILE A 49 23.62 10.02 66.95
N VAL A 50 23.90 9.57 68.18
CA VAL A 50 23.20 8.42 68.80
C VAL A 50 21.70 8.68 68.94
N LEU A 51 21.31 9.90 69.33
CA LEU A 51 19.90 10.27 69.45
C LEU A 51 19.20 10.24 68.09
N CYS A 52 19.84 10.71 67.01
CA CYS A 52 19.31 10.57 65.65
C CYS A 52 19.20 9.11 65.22
N GLN A 53 20.22 8.28 65.49
CA GLN A 53 20.23 6.84 65.18
C GLN A 53 19.14 6.05 65.91
N THR A 54 18.73 6.52 67.10
CA THR A 54 17.65 5.92 67.90
C THR A 54 16.28 6.57 67.66
N GLY A 55 16.13 7.39 66.62
CA GLY A 55 14.86 8.01 66.22
C GLY A 55 14.47 9.27 67.00
N ARG A 56 15.25 9.71 68.00
CA ARG A 56 15.03 10.94 68.77
C ARG A 56 15.68 12.15 68.09
N VAL A 57 15.27 12.40 66.86
CA VAL A 57 15.94 13.34 65.95
C VAL A 57 15.93 14.78 66.47
N ALA A 58 14.85 15.22 67.12
CA ALA A 58 14.77 16.58 67.68
C ALA A 58 15.79 16.82 68.80
N ASP A 59 15.90 15.86 69.73
CA ASP A 59 16.89 15.89 70.82
C ASP A 59 18.31 15.78 70.27
N GLY A 60 18.49 14.96 69.23
CA GLY A 60 19.76 14.83 68.51
C GLY A 60 20.22 16.16 67.91
N ILE A 61 19.35 16.85 67.18
CA ILE A 61 19.63 18.19 66.63
C ILE A 61 19.94 19.19 67.74
N ALA A 62 19.20 19.18 68.85
CA ALA A 62 19.46 20.07 69.98
C ALA A 62 20.85 19.83 70.59
N SER A 63 21.25 18.56 70.74
CA SER A 63 22.56 18.16 71.24
C SER A 63 23.69 18.54 70.26
N MET A 64 23.50 18.34 68.96
CA MET A 64 24.47 18.79 67.93
C MET A 64 24.60 20.32 67.87
N ARG A 65 23.51 21.08 68.07
CA ARG A 65 23.59 22.56 68.19
C ARG A 65 24.39 22.98 69.42
N ALA A 66 24.28 22.26 70.54
CA ALA A 66 25.10 22.49 71.72
C ALA A 66 26.59 22.24 71.43
N ALA A 67 26.92 21.18 70.68
CA ALA A 67 28.28 20.90 70.23
C ALA A 67 28.85 22.03 69.35
N VAL A 68 28.09 22.49 68.34
CA VAL A 68 28.48 23.62 67.48
C VAL A 68 28.65 24.91 68.29
N LYS A 69 27.80 25.17 69.29
CA LYS A 69 27.91 26.35 70.16
C LYS A 69 29.15 26.30 71.05
N ALA A 70 29.49 25.12 71.58
CA ALA A 70 30.64 24.92 72.47
C ALA A 70 31.98 24.97 71.71
N ALA A 71 32.01 24.46 70.47
CA ALA A 71 33.20 24.43 69.63
C ALA A 71 32.89 24.82 68.16
N PRO A 72 32.63 26.12 67.89
CA PRO A 72 32.15 26.57 66.57
C PRO A 72 33.17 26.44 65.44
N LYS A 73 34.45 26.17 65.75
CA LYS A 73 35.54 26.04 64.78
C LYS A 73 35.80 24.60 64.32
N VAL A 74 35.02 23.62 64.78
CA VAL A 74 35.17 22.21 64.38
C VAL A 74 34.22 21.90 63.22
N ALA A 75 34.76 21.67 62.03
CA ALA A 75 33.98 21.44 60.81
C ALA A 75 33.04 20.22 60.92
N GLY A 76 33.50 19.14 61.56
CA GLY A 76 32.73 17.91 61.75
C GLY A 76 31.39 18.10 62.48
N PHE A 77 31.30 19.01 63.45
CA PHE A 77 30.03 19.29 64.15
C PHE A 77 29.02 19.99 63.25
N HIS A 78 29.48 20.96 62.44
CA HIS A 78 28.63 21.61 61.45
C HIS A 78 28.14 20.62 60.39
N MET A 79 29.01 19.71 59.93
CA MET A 79 28.64 18.67 58.96
C MET A 79 27.58 17.71 59.53
N ASN A 80 27.78 17.20 60.74
CA ASN A 80 26.84 16.28 61.38
C ASN A 80 25.47 16.93 61.65
N LEU A 81 25.47 18.19 62.12
CA LEU A 81 24.24 18.98 62.27
C LEU A 81 23.54 19.20 60.93
N GLY A 82 24.31 19.52 59.88
CA GLY A 82 23.78 19.70 58.53
C GLY A 82 23.10 18.44 57.99
N ASN A 83 23.69 17.27 58.21
CA ASN A 83 23.10 15.98 57.80
C ASN A 83 21.74 15.73 58.47
N ALA A 84 21.67 15.88 59.79
CA ALA A 84 20.42 15.72 60.54
C ALA A 84 19.34 16.74 60.14
N LEU A 85 19.73 17.98 59.83
CA LEU A 85 18.81 19.01 59.33
C LEU A 85 18.29 18.70 57.92
N ARG A 86 19.14 18.17 57.03
CA ARG A 86 18.74 17.76 55.67
C ARG A 86 17.71 16.63 55.72
N GLU A 87 17.95 15.61 56.53
CA GLU A 87 17.05 14.47 56.69
C GLU A 87 15.69 14.86 57.28
N THR A 88 15.64 15.94 58.06
CA THR A 88 14.38 16.51 58.62
C THR A 88 13.71 17.56 57.74
N GLY A 89 14.17 17.73 56.49
CA GLY A 89 13.59 18.67 55.52
C GLY A 89 13.94 20.15 55.79
N LYS A 90 14.84 20.44 56.73
CA LYS A 90 15.32 21.80 57.04
C LYS A 90 16.48 22.20 56.14
N ALA A 91 16.28 22.10 54.83
CA ALA A 91 17.33 22.23 53.82
C ALA A 91 18.09 23.57 53.90
N ALA A 92 17.40 24.69 54.16
CA ALA A 92 18.05 26.00 54.27
C ALA A 92 19.06 26.08 55.43
N GLU A 93 18.73 25.50 56.59
CA GLU A 93 19.64 25.45 57.73
C GLU A 93 20.79 24.45 57.48
N ALA A 94 20.49 23.34 56.80
CA ALA A 94 21.50 22.35 56.41
C ALA A 94 22.55 22.96 55.47
N LEU A 95 22.13 23.75 54.46
CA LEU A 95 23.03 24.47 53.56
C LEU A 95 23.99 25.40 54.32
N GLN A 96 23.49 26.16 55.30
CA GLN A 96 24.32 27.03 56.13
C GLN A 96 25.34 26.24 56.96
N CYS A 97 24.94 25.07 57.47
CA CYS A 97 25.82 24.18 58.22
C CYS A 97 26.93 23.61 57.32
N PHE A 98 26.60 23.08 56.14
CA PHE A 98 27.61 22.57 55.20
C PHE A 98 28.55 23.67 54.70
N GLN A 99 28.04 24.86 54.37
CA GLN A 99 28.87 26.01 54.01
C GLN A 99 29.82 26.43 55.15
N SER A 100 29.36 26.34 56.40
CA SER A 100 30.20 26.62 57.57
C SER A 100 31.28 25.55 57.76
N ALA A 101 30.95 24.27 57.59
CA ALA A 101 31.92 23.18 57.60
C ALA A 101 33.00 23.38 56.52
N ILE A 102 32.61 23.72 55.29
CA ILE A 102 33.53 23.99 54.16
C ILE A 102 34.39 25.24 54.39
N ARG A 103 33.86 26.29 55.03
CA ARG A 103 34.67 27.48 55.39
C ARG A 103 35.76 27.16 56.41
N LEU A 104 35.47 26.26 57.35
CA LEU A 104 36.42 25.84 58.38
C LEU A 104 37.45 24.85 57.82
N GLU A 105 37.01 23.95 56.96
CA GLU A 105 37.85 22.93 56.35
C GLU A 105 37.50 22.78 54.86
N PRO A 106 38.14 23.54 53.95
CA PRO A 106 37.81 23.53 52.52
C PRO A 106 38.02 22.17 51.83
N GLY A 107 38.88 21.32 52.40
CA GLY A 107 39.20 19.98 51.88
C GLY A 107 38.24 18.86 52.32
N LEU A 108 37.20 19.18 53.10
CA LEU A 108 36.26 18.19 53.62
C LEU A 108 35.28 17.73 52.52
N ALA A 109 35.66 16.68 51.77
CA ALA A 109 34.91 16.19 50.61
C ALA A 109 33.44 15.82 50.94
N ASP A 110 33.19 15.17 52.08
CA ASP A 110 31.84 14.80 52.53
C ASP A 110 30.94 16.03 52.74
N ALA A 111 31.50 17.17 53.16
CA ALA A 111 30.73 18.40 53.31
C ALA A 111 30.32 18.99 51.96
N HIS A 112 31.18 18.92 50.94
CA HIS A 112 30.83 19.32 49.56
C HIS A 112 29.80 18.38 48.94
N PHE A 113 29.94 17.06 49.14
CA PHE A 113 28.97 16.08 48.67
C PHE A 113 27.58 16.30 49.31
N ASN A 114 27.54 16.46 50.63
CA ASN A 114 26.29 16.70 51.35
C ASN A 114 25.67 18.07 51.03
N LEU A 115 26.49 19.08 50.72
CA LEU A 115 26.04 20.37 50.17
C LEU A 115 25.35 20.18 48.81
N GLY A 116 25.92 19.35 47.93
CA GLY A 116 25.31 19.02 46.63
C GLY A 116 23.94 18.37 46.77
N LEU A 117 23.82 17.37 47.66
CA LEU A 117 22.54 16.72 47.98
C LEU A 117 21.51 17.72 48.53
N ALA A 118 21.92 18.64 49.39
CA ALA A 118 21.04 19.68 49.92
C ALA A 118 20.59 20.68 48.85
N TRP A 119 21.47 21.06 47.91
CA TRP A 119 21.08 21.92 46.78
C TRP A 119 20.06 21.25 45.87
N GLU A 120 20.20 19.96 45.59
CA GLU A 120 19.20 19.20 44.84
C GLU A 120 17.82 19.19 45.49
N GLN A 121 17.75 18.96 46.81
CA GLN A 121 16.47 19.01 47.54
C GLN A 121 15.77 20.37 47.42
N THR A 122 16.53 21.44 47.21
CA THR A 122 16.00 22.80 46.99
C THR A 122 15.79 23.16 45.52
N GLY A 123 15.97 22.22 44.58
CA GLY A 123 15.80 22.45 43.13
C GLY A 123 16.95 23.22 42.46
N ARG A 124 18.07 23.46 43.16
CA ARG A 124 19.22 24.22 42.64
C ARG A 124 20.27 23.31 42.01
N LEU A 125 19.92 22.74 40.86
CA LEU A 125 20.75 21.75 40.17
C LEU A 125 22.13 22.28 39.75
N GLY A 126 22.23 23.54 39.32
CA GLY A 126 23.52 24.13 38.92
C GLY A 126 24.55 24.20 40.06
N ASP A 127 24.10 24.55 41.26
CA ASP A 127 24.96 24.62 42.45
C ASP A 127 25.31 23.24 42.99
N ALA A 128 24.36 22.30 42.88
CA ALA A 128 24.61 20.90 43.20
C ALA A 128 25.75 20.34 42.34
N LEU A 129 25.76 20.61 41.02
CA LEU A 129 26.84 20.19 40.12
C LEU A 129 28.20 20.75 40.55
N GLY A 130 28.27 22.02 40.93
CA GLY A 130 29.50 22.62 41.44
C GLY A 130 29.99 21.93 42.72
N ALA A 131 29.09 21.69 43.67
CA ALA A 131 29.42 21.04 44.94
C ALA A 131 29.86 19.57 44.75
N TYR A 132 29.17 18.80 43.91
CA TYR A 132 29.56 17.42 43.60
C TYR A 132 30.90 17.33 42.86
N GLY A 133 31.14 18.22 41.89
CA GLY A 133 32.43 18.27 41.19
C GLY A 133 33.58 18.49 42.16
N ARG A 134 33.42 19.43 43.11
CA ARG A 134 34.41 19.66 44.17
C ARG A 134 34.58 18.46 45.10
N ALA A 135 33.49 17.76 45.45
CA ALA A 135 33.59 16.54 46.25
C ALA A 135 34.41 15.46 45.54
N CYS A 136 34.18 15.27 44.24
CA CYS A 136 34.91 14.33 43.39
C CYS A 136 36.40 14.69 43.23
N ASP A 137 36.72 15.98 43.07
CA ASP A 137 38.10 16.47 42.97
C ASP A 137 38.90 16.24 44.26
N LEU A 138 38.25 16.39 45.42
CA LEU A 138 38.88 16.28 46.74
C LEU A 138 39.11 14.82 47.17
N LYS A 139 38.16 13.94 46.86
CA LYS A 139 38.23 12.52 47.19
C LYS A 139 37.52 11.72 46.10
N PRO A 140 38.26 10.91 45.31
CA PRO A 140 37.66 9.97 44.38
C PRO A 140 36.85 8.92 45.14
N ASP A 141 35.53 9.01 45.08
CA ASP A 141 34.60 8.08 45.73
C ASP A 141 33.50 7.71 44.73
N PRO A 142 33.22 6.42 44.50
CA PRO A 142 32.24 6.01 43.50
C PRO A 142 30.83 6.56 43.80
N GLY A 143 30.46 6.72 45.08
CA GLY A 143 29.19 7.31 45.47
C GLY A 143 29.05 8.77 45.04
N TYR A 144 30.14 9.55 45.12
CA TYR A 144 30.13 10.95 44.66
C TYR A 144 29.98 11.01 43.14
N PHE A 145 30.73 10.20 42.41
CA PHE A 145 30.68 10.16 40.95
C PHE A 145 29.33 9.67 40.40
N ILE A 146 28.68 8.69 41.05
CA ILE A 146 27.33 8.24 40.68
C ILE A 146 26.33 9.40 40.78
N ASN A 147 26.29 10.09 41.93
CA ASN A 147 25.35 11.19 42.15
C ASN A 147 25.66 12.38 41.24
N PHE A 148 26.95 12.69 41.03
CA PHE A 148 27.38 13.74 40.11
C PHE A 148 26.95 13.42 38.67
N GLY A 149 27.19 12.19 38.21
CA GLY A 149 26.77 11.73 36.88
C GLY A 149 25.25 11.80 36.68
N ASN A 150 24.47 11.35 37.67
CA ASN A 150 23.01 11.42 37.62
C ASN A 150 22.48 12.87 37.61
N ALA A 151 23.14 13.78 38.33
CA ALA A 151 22.83 15.21 38.30
C ALA A 151 23.19 15.83 36.93
N LEU A 152 24.34 15.47 36.35
CA LEU A 152 24.75 15.91 35.02
C LEU A 152 23.76 15.45 33.95
N GLN A 153 23.31 14.20 34.04
CA GLN A 153 22.30 13.63 33.14
C GLN A 153 20.98 14.42 33.20
N ARG A 154 20.46 14.70 34.40
CA ARG A 154 19.25 15.52 34.59
C ARG A 154 19.40 16.95 34.07
N SER A 155 20.63 17.47 34.01
CA SER A 155 20.93 18.80 33.46
C SER A 155 21.16 18.81 31.93
N GLY A 156 21.01 17.67 31.25
CA GLY A 156 21.25 17.54 29.81
C GLY A 156 22.73 17.50 29.40
N ARG A 157 23.66 17.37 30.36
CA ARG A 157 25.11 17.31 30.12
C ARG A 157 25.58 15.86 29.95
N THR A 158 25.05 15.17 28.94
CA THR A 158 25.21 13.72 28.76
C THR A 158 26.67 13.26 28.67
N ASP A 159 27.53 13.93 27.91
CA ASP A 159 28.95 13.55 27.80
C ASP A 159 29.72 13.68 29.12
N ALA A 160 29.40 14.71 29.90
CA ALA A 160 29.99 14.89 31.22
C ALA A 160 29.47 13.82 32.20
N ALA A 161 28.18 13.46 32.11
CA ALA A 161 27.59 12.38 32.89
C ALA A 161 28.28 11.05 32.60
N ILE A 162 28.50 10.72 31.32
CA ILE A 162 29.23 9.51 30.90
C ILE A 162 30.62 9.49 31.52
N LYS A 163 31.39 10.58 31.43
CA LYS A 163 32.74 10.66 32.02
C LYS A 163 32.73 10.46 33.53
N ALA A 164 31.81 11.10 34.25
CA ALA A 164 31.67 10.93 35.70
C ALA A 164 31.31 9.48 36.06
N LEU A 165 30.41 8.84 35.31
CA LEU A 165 29.98 7.46 35.56
C LEU A 165 31.05 6.42 35.15
N GLN A 166 31.89 6.73 34.17
CA GLN A 166 33.10 5.96 33.87
C GLN A 166 34.12 6.03 35.02
N GLU A 167 34.21 7.17 35.71
CA GLU A 167 35.01 7.27 36.92
C GLU A 167 34.39 6.44 38.05
N ALA A 168 33.08 6.53 38.25
CA ALA A 168 32.37 5.73 39.26
C ALA A 168 32.63 4.22 39.08
N THR A 169 32.55 3.72 37.85
CA THR A 169 32.79 2.30 37.53
C THR A 169 34.26 1.89 37.66
N ARG A 170 35.20 2.82 37.54
CA ARG A 170 36.63 2.56 37.79
C ARG A 170 36.96 2.48 39.27
N GLN A 171 36.38 3.37 40.08
CA GLN A 171 36.58 3.42 41.53
C GLN A 171 35.80 2.31 42.25
N GLY A 172 34.66 1.89 41.70
CA GLY A 172 33.81 0.82 42.25
C GLY A 172 33.38 -0.17 41.16
N PRO A 173 34.26 -1.08 40.70
CA PRO A 173 33.94 -2.03 39.64
C PRO A 173 32.84 -3.02 40.03
N ASP A 174 32.64 -3.27 41.32
CA ASP A 174 31.63 -4.20 41.86
C ASP A 174 30.35 -3.48 42.32
N ILE A 175 30.11 -2.25 41.86
CA ILE A 175 28.89 -1.49 42.15
C ILE A 175 27.96 -1.55 40.93
N ALA A 176 26.94 -2.43 40.98
CA ALA A 176 26.00 -2.61 39.88
C ALA A 176 25.31 -1.29 39.45
N ALA A 177 24.95 -0.45 40.43
CA ALA A 177 24.32 0.85 40.19
C ALA A 177 25.22 1.82 39.38
N ALA A 178 26.55 1.73 39.50
CA ALA A 178 27.48 2.56 38.73
C ALA A 178 27.44 2.18 37.24
N HIS A 179 27.50 0.88 36.95
CA HIS A 179 27.40 0.34 35.58
C HIS A 179 26.01 0.57 34.98
N TYR A 180 24.94 0.40 35.76
CA TYR A 180 23.57 0.66 35.31
C TYR A 180 23.36 2.13 34.93
N ASN A 181 23.81 3.06 35.78
CA ASN A 181 23.69 4.50 35.50
C ASN A 181 24.58 4.91 34.31
N LEU A 182 25.79 4.34 34.16
CA LEU A 182 26.60 4.52 32.97
C LEU A 182 25.87 4.05 31.71
N GLY A 183 25.23 2.87 31.76
CA GLY A 183 24.41 2.34 30.69
C GLY A 183 23.25 3.28 30.32
N ASN A 184 22.56 3.86 31.31
CA ASN A 184 21.48 4.82 31.08
C ASN A 184 21.98 6.10 30.38
N ALA A 185 23.12 6.63 30.80
CA ALA A 185 23.71 7.81 30.17
C ALA A 185 24.16 7.53 28.73
N LEU A 186 24.75 6.35 28.47
CA LEU A 186 25.14 5.90 27.12
C LEU A 186 23.92 5.68 26.22
N ALA A 187 22.84 5.09 26.75
CA ALA A 187 21.59 4.89 26.03
C ALA A 187 20.93 6.22 25.64
N ALA A 188 20.96 7.22 26.53
CA ALA A 188 20.47 8.57 26.22
C ALA A 188 21.32 9.31 25.17
N ALA A 189 22.58 8.89 24.97
CA ALA A 189 23.44 9.34 23.88
C ALA A 189 23.33 8.45 22.62
N GLU A 190 22.39 7.50 22.59
CA GLU A 190 22.19 6.52 21.52
C GLU A 190 23.44 5.64 21.22
N ARG A 191 24.34 5.52 22.19
CA ARG A 191 25.54 4.66 22.11
C ARG A 191 25.19 3.22 22.52
N TRP A 192 24.30 2.59 21.75
CA TRP A 192 23.66 1.32 22.11
C TRP A 192 24.63 0.16 22.41
N PRO A 193 25.71 -0.08 21.64
CA PRO A 193 26.64 -1.17 21.94
C PRO A 193 27.38 -0.99 23.27
N GLU A 194 27.74 0.26 23.59
CA GLU A 194 28.42 0.60 24.84
C GLU A 194 27.46 0.55 26.03
N ALA A 195 26.21 1.01 25.84
CA ALA A 195 25.16 0.89 26.84
C ALA A 195 24.91 -0.60 27.18
N ALA A 196 24.82 -1.47 26.17
CA ALA A 196 24.68 -2.91 26.37
C ALA A 196 25.87 -3.51 27.14
N ALA A 197 27.11 -3.06 26.86
CA ALA A 197 28.28 -3.51 27.61
C ALA A 197 28.23 -3.09 29.08
N ALA A 198 27.84 -1.84 29.37
CA ALA A 198 27.67 -1.34 30.73
C ALA A 198 26.56 -2.11 31.48
N TYR A 199 25.40 -2.31 30.86
CA TYR A 199 24.33 -3.11 31.48
C TYR A 199 24.72 -4.57 31.70
N ARG A 200 25.48 -5.21 30.79
CA ARG A 200 26.03 -6.55 31.02
C ARG A 200 26.90 -6.61 32.27
N ARG A 201 27.71 -5.58 32.52
CA ARG A 201 28.50 -5.50 33.76
C ARG A 201 27.60 -5.30 34.97
N ALA A 202 26.57 -4.46 34.88
CA ALA A 202 25.59 -4.27 35.96
C ALA A 202 24.92 -5.60 36.36
N VAL A 203 24.44 -6.39 35.40
CA VAL A 203 23.78 -7.69 35.67
C VAL A 203 24.76 -8.81 36.00
N ALA A 204 26.05 -8.68 35.64
CA ALA A 204 27.08 -9.61 36.09
C ALA A 204 27.43 -9.41 37.57
N VAL A 205 27.40 -8.16 38.03
CA VAL A 205 27.63 -7.79 39.44
C VAL A 205 26.40 -8.11 40.29
N ASP A 206 25.20 -7.77 39.80
CA ASP A 206 23.93 -8.11 40.44
C ASP A 206 22.99 -8.82 39.43
N PRO A 207 22.99 -10.16 39.40
CA PRO A 207 22.11 -10.93 38.54
C PRO A 207 20.61 -10.73 38.79
N GLY A 208 20.22 -10.18 39.94
CA GLY A 208 18.84 -9.89 40.33
C GLY A 208 18.33 -8.51 39.89
N TYR A 209 19.16 -7.71 39.24
CA TYR A 209 18.82 -6.33 38.85
C TYR A 209 17.88 -6.28 37.63
N ALA A 210 16.58 -6.47 37.87
CA ALA A 210 15.54 -6.56 36.84
C ALA A 210 15.53 -5.36 35.87
N GLU A 211 15.66 -4.12 36.36
CA GLU A 211 15.71 -2.90 35.53
C GLU A 211 16.95 -2.88 34.61
N ALA A 212 18.08 -3.41 35.08
CA ALA A 212 19.28 -3.52 34.26
C ALA A 212 19.12 -4.57 33.16
N HIS A 213 18.44 -5.70 33.43
CA HIS A 213 18.08 -6.68 32.39
C HIS A 213 17.10 -6.09 31.36
N HIS A 214 16.09 -5.34 31.81
CA HIS A 214 15.15 -4.67 30.90
C HIS A 214 15.87 -3.66 29.97
N ASN A 215 16.72 -2.80 30.54
CA ASN A 215 17.46 -1.81 29.75
C ASN A 215 18.57 -2.46 28.88
N LEU A 216 19.15 -3.57 29.33
CA LEU A 216 20.02 -4.42 28.50
C LEU A 216 19.26 -4.94 27.28
N GLY A 217 18.04 -5.46 27.47
CA GLY A 217 17.17 -5.90 26.38
C GLY A 217 16.96 -4.81 25.32
N ARG A 218 16.66 -3.59 25.78
CA ARG A 218 16.49 -2.42 24.91
C ARG A 218 17.76 -2.05 24.16
N ALA A 219 18.91 -2.03 24.84
CA ALA A 219 20.18 -1.69 24.22
C ALA A 219 20.61 -2.73 23.17
N LEU A 220 20.33 -4.01 23.42
CA LEU A 220 20.63 -5.11 22.49
C LEU A 220 19.74 -5.08 21.26
N LYS A 221 18.44 -4.85 21.43
CA LYS A 221 17.51 -4.66 20.31
C LYS A 221 17.98 -3.54 19.38
N ASN A 222 18.33 -2.37 19.92
CA ASN A 222 18.81 -1.22 19.13
C ASN A 222 20.25 -1.37 18.62
N SER A 223 20.91 -2.50 18.91
CA SER A 223 22.23 -2.87 18.38
C SER A 223 22.14 -4.08 17.44
N ASP A 224 20.96 -4.33 16.84
CA ASP A 224 20.67 -5.47 15.94
C ASP A 224 20.92 -6.86 16.55
N ARG A 225 20.85 -6.99 17.88
CA ARG A 225 21.03 -8.25 18.62
C ARG A 225 19.71 -8.69 19.25
N LEU A 226 18.69 -8.86 18.41
CA LEU A 226 17.30 -9.04 18.81
C LEU A 226 17.07 -10.24 19.76
N GLU A 227 17.60 -11.43 19.44
CA GLU A 227 17.41 -12.63 20.27
C GLU A 227 18.06 -12.51 21.66
N GLU A 228 19.24 -11.90 21.76
CA GLU A 228 19.83 -11.60 23.07
C GLU A 228 19.01 -10.56 23.84
N GLY A 229 18.42 -9.59 23.12
CA GLY A 229 17.50 -8.62 23.69
C GLY A 229 16.26 -9.29 24.29
N ILE A 230 15.64 -10.22 23.56
CA ILE A 230 14.51 -11.03 24.02
C ILE A 230 14.89 -11.83 25.28
N ALA A 231 16.07 -12.46 25.31
CA ALA A 231 16.54 -13.19 26.48
C ALA A 231 16.70 -12.29 27.71
N ALA A 232 17.25 -11.09 27.55
CA ALA A 232 17.38 -10.11 28.62
C ALA A 232 16.01 -9.60 29.11
N TYR A 233 15.06 -9.34 28.20
CA TYR A 233 13.70 -8.97 28.57
C TYR A 233 12.97 -10.08 29.33
N ARG A 234 13.07 -11.33 28.87
CA ARG A 234 12.53 -12.49 29.61
C ARG A 234 13.10 -12.55 31.02
N ARG A 235 14.42 -12.37 31.17
CA ARG A 235 15.05 -12.37 32.47
C ARG A 235 14.54 -11.24 33.38
N ALA A 236 14.29 -10.06 32.83
CA ALA A 236 13.72 -8.94 33.57
C ALA A 236 12.33 -9.26 34.15
N VAL A 237 11.44 -9.85 33.34
CA VAL A 237 10.07 -10.20 33.78
C VAL A 237 10.02 -11.48 34.63
N GLU A 238 11.01 -12.37 34.54
CA GLU A 238 11.17 -13.48 35.48
C GLU A 238 11.56 -12.99 36.88
N LEU A 239 12.49 -12.03 36.95
CA LEU A 239 12.95 -11.43 38.20
C LEU A 239 11.87 -10.54 38.82
N ARG A 240 11.08 -9.85 37.98
CA ARG A 240 9.98 -8.99 38.41
C ARG A 240 8.74 -9.19 37.53
N PRO A 241 7.88 -10.16 37.86
CA PRO A 241 6.67 -10.47 37.07
C PRO A 241 5.69 -9.31 36.91
N GLU A 242 5.67 -8.35 37.84
CA GLU A 242 4.80 -7.16 37.84
C GLU A 242 5.32 -6.00 36.98
N LEU A 243 6.48 -6.15 36.32
CA LEU A 243 7.09 -5.13 35.47
C LEU A 243 6.33 -5.00 34.13
N VAL A 244 5.27 -4.20 34.11
CA VAL A 244 4.40 -3.97 32.94
C VAL A 244 5.20 -3.58 31.69
N ASP A 245 6.08 -2.59 31.80
CA ASP A 245 6.92 -2.12 30.66
C ASP A 245 7.87 -3.22 30.15
N GLY A 246 8.25 -4.16 31.01
CA GLY A 246 9.05 -5.33 30.66
C GLY A 246 8.29 -6.28 29.75
N HIS A 247 7.03 -6.57 30.07
CA HIS A 247 6.16 -7.39 29.24
C HIS A 247 5.82 -6.71 27.91
N VAL A 248 5.56 -5.39 27.91
CA VAL A 248 5.32 -4.64 26.66
C VAL A 248 6.57 -4.66 25.77
N SER A 249 7.75 -4.39 26.31
CA SER A 249 9.00 -4.39 25.54
C SER A 249 9.38 -5.78 25.02
N LEU A 250 9.15 -6.81 25.83
CA LEU A 250 9.29 -8.21 25.41
C LEU A 250 8.36 -8.53 24.24
N GLY A 251 7.09 -8.14 24.32
CA GLY A 251 6.13 -8.35 23.23
C GLY A 251 6.54 -7.64 21.94
N VAL A 252 7.08 -6.41 22.02
CA VAL A 252 7.55 -5.68 20.83
C VAL A 252 8.72 -6.40 20.17
N ALA A 253 9.70 -6.83 20.97
CA ALA A 253 10.85 -7.57 20.46
C ALA A 253 10.46 -8.93 19.86
N LEU A 254 9.50 -9.64 20.47
CA LEU A 254 8.97 -10.91 19.95
C LEU A 254 8.22 -10.72 18.62
N ARG A 255 7.43 -9.65 18.47
CA ARG A 255 6.74 -9.34 17.21
C ARG A 255 7.75 -9.06 16.08
N GLU A 256 8.79 -8.28 16.36
CA GLU A 256 9.87 -8.00 15.40
C GLU A 256 10.67 -9.26 15.03
N ALA A 257 10.72 -10.26 15.91
CA ALA A 257 11.30 -11.58 15.64
C ALA A 257 10.30 -12.55 14.98
N GLU A 258 9.15 -12.06 14.49
CA GLU A 258 8.07 -12.85 13.86
C GLU A 258 7.44 -13.93 14.77
N ARG A 259 7.58 -13.77 16.09
CA ARG A 259 7.01 -14.67 17.12
C ARG A 259 5.71 -14.09 17.68
N ALA A 260 4.73 -13.87 16.80
CA ALA A 260 3.51 -13.11 17.10
C ALA A 260 2.67 -13.70 18.25
N ASP A 261 2.56 -15.03 18.37
CA ASP A 261 1.80 -15.66 19.46
C ASP A 261 2.44 -15.41 20.84
N GLU A 262 3.77 -15.47 20.94
CA GLU A 262 4.48 -15.14 22.18
C GLU A 262 4.38 -13.64 22.50
N ALA A 263 4.40 -12.79 21.47
CA ALA A 263 4.18 -11.36 21.63
C ALA A 263 2.80 -11.05 22.21
N ILE A 264 1.75 -11.71 21.69
CA ILE A 264 0.37 -11.61 22.20
C ILE A 264 0.31 -11.99 23.68
N ALA A 265 0.89 -13.13 24.06
CA ALA A 265 0.91 -13.57 25.46
C ALA A 265 1.61 -12.57 26.41
N ALA A 266 2.69 -11.94 25.94
CA ALA A 266 3.38 -10.89 26.68
C ALA A 266 2.49 -9.65 26.85
N TYR A 267 1.84 -9.17 25.78
CA TYR A 267 0.92 -8.03 25.87
C TYR A 267 -0.31 -8.32 26.75
N GLU A 268 -0.90 -9.52 26.65
CA GLU A 268 -2.00 -9.93 27.52
C GLU A 268 -1.59 -9.98 28.99
N THR A 269 -0.35 -10.38 29.28
CA THR A 269 0.20 -10.31 30.64
C THR A 269 0.36 -8.86 31.10
N ALA A 270 0.89 -7.97 30.26
CA ALA A 270 0.95 -6.55 30.56
C ALA A 270 -0.44 -5.96 30.84
N LEU A 271 -1.46 -6.35 30.07
CA LEU A 271 -2.85 -5.89 30.22
C LEU A 271 -3.57 -6.50 31.42
N ARG A 272 -3.21 -7.71 31.87
CA ARG A 272 -3.70 -8.25 33.15
C ARG A 272 -3.18 -7.44 34.34
N LEU A 273 -1.93 -6.98 34.26
CA LEU A 273 -1.30 -6.16 35.31
C LEU A 273 -1.76 -4.70 35.26
N ALA A 274 -1.94 -4.16 34.06
CA ALA A 274 -2.39 -2.79 33.81
C ALA A 274 -3.43 -2.75 32.66
N PRO A 275 -4.73 -2.93 32.96
CA PRO A 275 -5.80 -3.01 31.95
C PRO A 275 -5.95 -1.77 31.06
N ASP A 276 -5.50 -0.61 31.55
CA ASP A 276 -5.61 0.68 30.88
C ASP A 276 -4.29 1.11 30.18
N ASN A 277 -3.36 0.18 29.96
CA ASN A 277 -2.12 0.48 29.24
C ASN A 277 -2.38 0.63 27.73
N VAL A 278 -2.39 1.88 27.26
CA VAL A 278 -2.63 2.26 25.85
C VAL A 278 -1.62 1.59 24.90
N LEU A 279 -0.33 1.60 25.25
CA LEU A 279 0.73 1.02 24.40
C LEU A 279 0.59 -0.49 24.25
N ALA A 280 0.17 -1.20 25.30
CA ALA A 280 -0.06 -2.63 25.25
C ALA A 280 -1.27 -2.98 24.35
N HIS A 281 -2.39 -2.24 24.46
CA HIS A 281 -3.55 -2.41 23.56
C HIS A 281 -3.18 -2.13 22.10
N TYR A 282 -2.46 -1.04 21.83
CA TYR A 282 -2.01 -0.70 20.47
C TYR A 282 -1.12 -1.79 19.87
N ASN A 283 -0.13 -2.27 20.62
CA ASN A 283 0.81 -3.27 20.13
C ASN A 283 0.19 -4.67 20.01
N LEU A 284 -0.74 -5.03 20.90
CA LEU A 284 -1.56 -6.24 20.79
C LEU A 284 -2.40 -6.20 19.50
N GLY A 285 -3.05 -5.07 19.22
CA GLY A 285 -3.81 -4.87 17.98
C GLY A 285 -2.96 -5.06 16.73
N ASN A 286 -1.71 -4.56 16.72
CA ASN A 286 -0.78 -4.76 15.61
C ASN A 286 -0.43 -6.24 15.41
N ALA A 287 -0.08 -6.97 16.48
CA ALA A 287 0.26 -8.40 16.40
C ALA A 287 -0.93 -9.25 15.93
N LEU A 288 -2.15 -8.97 16.43
CA LEU A 288 -3.37 -9.66 16.00
C LEU A 288 -3.71 -9.38 14.52
N ARG A 289 -3.46 -8.15 14.05
CA ARG A 289 -3.66 -7.77 12.64
C ARG A 289 -2.71 -8.52 11.72
N GLU A 290 -1.44 -8.67 12.10
CA GLU A 290 -0.44 -9.46 11.34
C GLU A 290 -0.87 -10.93 11.20
N LEU A 291 -1.48 -11.50 12.25
CA LEU A 291 -2.11 -12.83 12.21
C LEU A 291 -3.49 -12.88 11.53
N LYS A 292 -3.95 -11.76 10.93
CA LYS A 292 -5.28 -11.61 10.30
C LYS A 292 -6.46 -11.89 11.24
N ARG A 293 -6.25 -11.85 12.57
CA ARG A 293 -7.29 -11.92 13.62
C ARG A 293 -7.97 -10.56 13.78
N PHE A 294 -8.59 -10.11 12.69
CA PHE A 294 -9.04 -8.73 12.53
C PHE A 294 -10.10 -8.28 13.56
N ASP A 295 -11.01 -9.15 14.02
CA ASP A 295 -12.01 -8.71 14.99
C ASP A 295 -11.40 -8.41 16.37
N GLU A 296 -10.45 -9.24 16.80
CA GLU A 296 -9.72 -9.05 18.04
C GLU A 296 -8.78 -7.85 17.95
N ALA A 297 -8.07 -7.70 16.83
CA ALA A 297 -7.24 -6.52 16.58
C ALA A 297 -8.05 -5.22 16.66
N GLN A 298 -9.28 -5.23 16.10
CA GLN A 298 -10.14 -4.05 16.11
C GLN A 298 -10.62 -3.73 17.53
N ALA A 299 -10.91 -4.75 18.34
CA ALA A 299 -11.26 -4.58 19.74
C ALA A 299 -10.11 -3.94 20.53
N SER A 300 -8.87 -4.41 20.34
CA SER A 300 -7.68 -3.83 20.99
C SER A 300 -7.43 -2.38 20.55
N PHE A 301 -7.52 -2.07 19.25
CA PHE A 301 -7.38 -0.68 18.78
C PHE A 301 -8.50 0.24 19.26
N ARG A 302 -9.75 -0.25 19.35
CA ARG A 302 -10.85 0.51 19.94
C ARG A 302 -10.58 0.81 21.41
N ARG A 303 -10.11 -0.17 22.19
CA ARG A 303 -9.75 0.08 23.59
C ARG A 303 -8.61 1.09 23.72
N CYS A 304 -7.62 1.05 22.82
CA CYS A 304 -6.58 2.07 22.72
C CYS A 304 -7.18 3.48 22.51
N ILE A 305 -8.17 3.61 21.61
CA ILE A 305 -8.83 4.89 21.31
C ILE A 305 -9.77 5.34 22.44
N ASP A 306 -10.42 4.41 23.15
CA ASP A 306 -11.26 4.75 24.31
C ASP A 306 -10.43 5.35 25.45
N LEU A 307 -9.19 4.87 25.61
CA LEU A 307 -8.23 5.34 26.62
C LEU A 307 -7.48 6.59 26.17
N ASP A 308 -7.17 6.71 24.87
CA ASP A 308 -6.51 7.84 24.24
C ASP A 308 -7.25 8.23 22.94
N PRO A 309 -8.25 9.13 23.01
CA PRO A 309 -9.09 9.50 21.88
C PRO A 309 -8.35 10.11 20.69
N MET A 310 -7.13 10.64 20.90
CA MET A 310 -6.27 11.28 19.90
C MET A 310 -5.27 10.30 19.26
N ASN A 311 -5.38 9.00 19.53
CA ASN A 311 -4.47 8.00 18.98
C ASN A 311 -4.70 7.78 17.46
N ALA A 312 -4.10 8.65 16.65
CA ALA A 312 -4.23 8.64 15.19
C ALA A 312 -3.74 7.32 14.56
N LYS A 313 -2.68 6.72 15.11
CA LYS A 313 -2.12 5.46 14.62
C LYS A 313 -3.11 4.29 14.79
N ALA A 314 -3.78 4.21 15.94
CA ALA A 314 -4.83 3.21 16.16
C ALA A 314 -6.02 3.41 15.22
N ALA A 315 -6.47 4.66 15.04
CA ALA A 315 -7.55 4.99 14.11
C ALA A 315 -7.20 4.60 12.67
N ASN A 316 -5.99 4.93 12.20
CA ASN A 316 -5.50 4.54 10.88
C ASN A 316 -5.47 3.01 10.71
N ASN A 317 -5.03 2.26 11.73
CA ASN A 317 -5.03 0.80 11.69
C ASN A 317 -6.43 0.18 11.60
N ILE A 318 -7.43 0.74 12.30
CA ILE A 318 -8.83 0.32 12.12
C ILE A 318 -9.28 0.57 10.68
N GLY A 319 -8.93 1.72 10.10
CA GLY A 319 -9.16 2.03 8.69
C GLY A 319 -8.58 0.96 7.76
N LEU A 320 -7.30 0.59 7.95
CA LEU A 320 -6.61 -0.43 7.15
C LEU A 320 -7.33 -1.78 7.16
N MET A 321 -7.82 -2.18 8.33
CA MET A 321 -8.54 -3.44 8.50
C MET A 321 -9.93 -3.43 7.84
N LEU A 322 -10.63 -2.30 7.90
CA LEU A 322 -11.90 -2.11 7.20
C LEU A 322 -11.70 -2.09 5.68
N SER A 323 -10.65 -1.43 5.19
CA SER A 323 -10.27 -1.44 3.77
C SER A 323 -9.95 -2.86 3.29
N ALA A 324 -9.23 -3.67 4.08
CA ALA A 324 -8.93 -5.06 3.75
C ALA A 324 -10.20 -5.94 3.62
N ARG A 325 -11.31 -5.53 4.23
CA ARG A 325 -12.63 -6.17 4.14
C ARG A 325 -13.57 -5.46 3.16
N ALA A 326 -13.04 -4.60 2.28
CA ALA A 326 -13.78 -3.78 1.32
C ALA A 326 -14.85 -2.84 1.92
N ARG A 327 -14.79 -2.53 3.22
CA ARG A 327 -15.68 -1.58 3.91
C ARG A 327 -15.16 -0.15 3.78
N TYR A 328 -15.04 0.33 2.54
CA TYR A 328 -14.35 1.58 2.22
C TYR A 328 -14.99 2.83 2.86
N ALA A 329 -16.33 2.90 2.93
CA ALA A 329 -17.01 4.06 3.52
C ALA A 329 -16.66 4.25 5.00
N GLU A 330 -16.65 3.15 5.77
CA GLU A 330 -16.26 3.18 7.18
C GLU A 330 -14.77 3.40 7.35
N ALA A 331 -13.94 2.77 6.51
CA ALA A 331 -12.49 2.99 6.52
C ALA A 331 -12.16 4.49 6.33
N GLY A 332 -12.85 5.16 5.40
CA GLY A 332 -12.69 6.60 5.15
C GLY A 332 -12.97 7.45 6.38
N GLN A 333 -13.98 7.12 7.18
CA GLN A 333 -14.27 7.83 8.43
C GLN A 333 -13.14 7.67 9.45
N TRP A 334 -12.53 6.48 9.54
CA TRP A 334 -11.40 6.24 10.45
C TRP A 334 -10.10 6.90 9.98
N TYR A 335 -9.82 6.93 8.68
CA TYR A 335 -8.67 7.67 8.14
C TYR A 335 -8.84 9.18 8.32
N GLN A 336 -10.04 9.71 8.10
CA GLN A 336 -10.36 11.10 8.37
C GLN A 336 -10.11 11.44 9.85
N ARG A 337 -10.64 10.63 10.76
CA ARG A 337 -10.39 10.79 12.20
C ARG A 337 -8.89 10.72 12.54
N ALA A 338 -8.14 9.82 11.91
CA ALA A 338 -6.70 9.72 12.11
C ALA A 338 -5.98 11.00 11.68
N ALA A 339 -6.31 11.53 10.49
CA ALA A 339 -5.75 12.77 9.95
C ALA A 339 -6.16 14.02 10.78
N GLU A 340 -7.34 14.01 11.39
CA GLU A 340 -7.77 15.07 12.32
C GLU A 340 -7.08 14.99 13.68
N SER A 341 -6.83 13.77 14.18
CA SER A 341 -6.17 13.55 15.47
C SER A 341 -4.67 13.84 15.42
N ASP A 342 -4.03 13.50 14.29
CA ASP A 342 -2.64 13.87 14.00
C ASP A 342 -2.52 14.34 12.53
N PRO A 343 -2.59 15.66 12.30
CA PRO A 343 -2.44 16.24 10.97
C PRO A 343 -1.09 15.99 10.32
N THR A 344 -0.08 15.55 11.09
CA THR A 344 1.29 15.32 10.61
C THR A 344 1.57 13.87 10.23
N LEU A 345 0.57 12.97 10.30
CA LEU A 345 0.68 11.56 9.95
C LEU A 345 0.46 11.33 8.44
N PRO A 346 1.51 11.16 7.61
CA PRO A 346 1.35 11.06 6.16
C PRO A 346 0.56 9.82 5.72
N GLU A 347 0.66 8.70 6.44
CA GLU A 347 -0.07 7.47 6.14
C GLU A 347 -1.60 7.66 6.21
N ALA A 348 -2.09 8.45 7.17
CA ALA A 348 -3.52 8.71 7.30
C ALA A 348 -4.06 9.48 6.09
N HIS A 349 -3.33 10.51 5.64
CA HIS A 349 -3.68 11.29 4.45
C HIS A 349 -3.59 10.46 3.16
N MET A 350 -2.58 9.61 3.01
CA MET A 350 -2.47 8.70 1.85
C MET A 350 -3.64 7.72 1.80
N ASN A 351 -3.93 7.05 2.91
CA ASN A 351 -5.00 6.06 2.98
C ASN A 351 -6.39 6.69 2.81
N LEU A 352 -6.60 7.89 3.35
CA LEU A 352 -7.80 8.70 3.10
C LEU A 352 -7.95 9.00 1.62
N GLY A 353 -6.89 9.50 0.97
CA GLY A 353 -6.88 9.80 -0.47
C GLY A 353 -7.25 8.58 -1.33
N CYS A 354 -6.66 7.43 -1.05
CA CYS A 354 -6.97 6.16 -1.73
C CYS A 354 -8.44 5.71 -1.55
N THR A 355 -9.03 6.02 -0.40
CA THR A 355 -10.42 5.67 -0.09
C THR A 355 -11.39 6.64 -0.76
N LEU A 356 -11.07 7.93 -0.76
CA LEU A 356 -11.83 8.97 -1.47
C LEU A 356 -11.83 8.73 -2.99
N GLN A 357 -10.71 8.28 -3.56
CA GLN A 357 -10.63 7.84 -4.96
C GLN A 357 -11.64 6.74 -5.27
N ARG A 358 -11.68 5.68 -4.45
CA ARG A 358 -12.63 4.56 -4.60
C ARG A 358 -14.08 5.03 -4.47
N ALA A 359 -14.34 6.00 -3.60
CA ALA A 359 -15.65 6.65 -3.45
C ALA A 359 -15.96 7.68 -4.56
N LYS A 360 -15.13 7.80 -5.60
CA LYS A 360 -15.25 8.77 -6.72
C LYS A 360 -15.24 10.24 -6.30
N ARG A 361 -14.74 10.56 -5.09
CA ARG A 361 -14.51 11.92 -4.58
C ARG A 361 -13.11 12.40 -4.98
N LEU A 362 -12.87 12.48 -6.29
CA LEU A 362 -11.54 12.65 -6.87
C LEU A 362 -10.82 13.96 -6.45
N PRO A 363 -11.48 15.14 -6.35
CA PRO A 363 -10.80 16.37 -5.92
C PRO A 363 -10.24 16.28 -4.49
N GLU A 364 -11.03 15.71 -3.58
CA GLU A 364 -10.67 15.57 -2.16
C GLU A 364 -9.59 14.49 -1.97
N ALA A 365 -9.61 13.46 -2.83
CA ALA A 365 -8.54 12.48 -2.90
C ALA A 365 -7.19 13.13 -3.23
N LEU A 366 -7.16 14.04 -4.22
CA LEU A 366 -5.95 14.79 -4.57
C LEU A 366 -5.48 15.71 -3.45
N GLU A 367 -6.40 16.39 -2.77
CA GLU A 367 -6.05 17.25 -1.62
C GLU A 367 -5.39 16.43 -0.50
N SER A 368 -5.97 15.28 -0.17
CA SER A 368 -5.42 14.38 0.86
C SER A 368 -4.06 13.81 0.45
N LEU A 369 -3.91 13.36 -0.80
CA LEU A 369 -2.63 12.84 -1.29
C LEU A 369 -1.56 13.94 -1.37
N ALA A 370 -1.92 15.17 -1.72
CA ALA A 370 -0.99 16.31 -1.71
C ALA A 370 -0.47 16.58 -0.28
N LYS A 371 -1.34 16.57 0.73
CA LYS A 371 -0.91 16.68 2.14
C LYS A 371 0.05 15.57 2.54
N ALA A 372 -0.19 14.33 2.10
CA ALA A 372 0.73 13.22 2.37
C ALA A 372 2.13 13.46 1.77
N ILE A 373 2.20 14.03 0.56
CA ILE A 373 3.46 14.38 -0.12
C ILE A 373 4.15 15.58 0.56
N ASP A 374 3.39 16.60 0.98
CA ASP A 374 3.93 17.76 1.70
C ASP A 374 4.60 17.35 3.02
N LEU A 375 4.00 16.39 3.73
CA LEU A 375 4.53 15.83 4.98
C LEU A 375 5.71 14.88 4.75
N LYS A 376 5.68 14.13 3.63
CA LYS A 376 6.71 13.17 3.26
C LYS A 376 7.07 13.31 1.77
N PRO A 377 8.04 14.17 1.42
CA PRO A 377 8.38 14.45 0.02
C PRO A 377 8.94 13.25 -0.76
N ASP A 378 9.45 12.22 -0.09
CA ASP A 378 9.95 10.96 -0.68
C ASP A 378 8.88 9.84 -0.70
N TYR A 379 7.58 10.20 -0.63
CA TYR A 379 6.49 9.23 -0.58
C TYR A 379 6.05 8.74 -1.98
N HIS A 380 6.88 7.92 -2.62
CA HIS A 380 6.64 7.38 -3.96
C HIS A 380 5.26 6.73 -4.16
N GLU A 381 4.70 6.05 -3.15
CA GLU A 381 3.34 5.49 -3.22
C GLU A 381 2.27 6.58 -3.36
N ALA A 382 2.43 7.72 -2.68
CA ALA A 382 1.49 8.85 -2.78
C ALA A 382 1.52 9.48 -4.18
N PHE A 383 2.71 9.66 -4.78
CA PHE A 383 2.85 10.14 -6.16
C PHE A 383 2.17 9.23 -7.18
N MET A 384 2.37 7.92 -7.08
CA MET A 384 1.67 6.96 -7.95
C MET A 384 0.15 7.07 -7.77
N ASN A 385 -0.35 7.19 -6.54
CA ASN A 385 -1.78 7.34 -6.27
C ASN A 385 -2.33 8.67 -6.83
N VAL A 386 -1.56 9.77 -6.77
CA VAL A 386 -1.92 11.03 -7.45
C VAL A 386 -2.04 10.80 -8.96
N GLY A 387 -1.07 10.11 -9.57
CA GLY A 387 -1.12 9.74 -10.99
C GLY A 387 -2.38 8.93 -11.34
N ASN A 388 -2.76 7.97 -10.50
CA ASN A 388 -3.97 7.16 -10.69
C ASN A 388 -5.25 8.01 -10.62
N VAL A 389 -5.37 8.91 -9.64
CA VAL A 389 -6.52 9.81 -9.51
C VAL A 389 -6.59 10.77 -10.70
N LEU A 390 -5.46 11.33 -11.13
CA LEU A 390 -5.39 12.22 -12.30
C LEU A 390 -5.76 11.50 -13.60
N LYS A 391 -5.33 10.23 -13.76
CA LYS A 391 -5.73 9.38 -14.89
C LYS A 391 -7.24 9.13 -14.89
N GLU A 392 -7.85 8.88 -13.74
CA GLU A 392 -9.32 8.77 -13.63
C GLU A 392 -10.04 10.08 -13.98
N GLN A 393 -9.47 11.23 -13.60
CA GLN A 393 -9.93 12.55 -14.05
C GLN A 393 -9.62 12.84 -15.53
N ARG A 394 -9.03 11.90 -16.26
CA ARG A 394 -8.59 12.04 -17.66
C ARG A 394 -7.54 13.14 -17.89
N ARG A 395 -6.79 13.51 -16.85
CA ARG A 395 -5.71 14.50 -16.88
C ARG A 395 -4.37 13.79 -17.10
N PHE A 396 -4.20 13.19 -18.27
CA PHE A 396 -3.10 12.27 -18.55
C PHE A 396 -1.72 12.93 -18.53
N GLY A 397 -1.60 14.18 -19.00
CA GLY A 397 -0.30 14.87 -19.05
C GLY A 397 0.32 15.14 -17.68
N VAL A 398 -0.51 15.40 -16.66
CA VAL A 398 -0.06 15.54 -15.26
C VAL A 398 0.01 14.20 -14.55
N ALA A 399 -0.80 13.20 -14.95
CA ALA A 399 -0.68 11.84 -14.43
C ALA A 399 0.68 11.21 -14.75
N LEU A 400 1.16 11.37 -15.99
CA LEU A 400 2.48 10.86 -16.39
C LEU A 400 3.62 11.44 -15.54
N ARG A 401 3.58 12.75 -15.28
CA ARG A 401 4.54 13.42 -14.39
C ARG A 401 4.52 12.86 -12.97
N ALA A 402 3.35 12.62 -12.40
CA ALA A 402 3.24 12.01 -11.07
C ALA A 402 3.84 10.58 -11.02
N TYR A 403 3.70 9.78 -12.09
CA TYR A 403 4.38 8.47 -12.16
C TYR A 403 5.90 8.61 -12.34
N GLU A 404 6.36 9.63 -13.09
CA GLU A 404 7.78 9.96 -13.22
C GLU A 404 8.39 10.37 -11.87
N ASP A 405 7.69 11.20 -11.08
CA ASP A 405 8.11 11.60 -9.74
C ASP A 405 8.23 10.38 -8.80
N ALA A 406 7.24 9.48 -8.84
CA ALA A 406 7.29 8.23 -8.08
C ALA A 406 8.52 7.36 -8.45
N LEU A 407 8.82 7.25 -9.75
CA LEU A 407 9.94 6.47 -10.26
C LEU A 407 11.30 7.17 -10.09
N ALA A 408 11.32 8.50 -9.97
CA ALA A 408 12.53 9.25 -9.63
C ALA A 408 12.96 9.00 -8.18
N ILE A 409 12.00 8.87 -7.27
CA ILE A 409 12.24 8.50 -5.88
C ILE A 409 12.59 7.01 -5.76
N LYS A 410 11.84 6.14 -6.45
CA LYS A 410 12.03 4.68 -6.42
C LYS A 410 12.01 4.07 -7.83
N PRO A 411 13.17 3.91 -8.49
CA PRO A 411 13.25 3.44 -9.87
C PRO A 411 12.75 2.01 -10.13
N ASP A 412 12.81 1.13 -9.12
CA ASP A 412 12.35 -0.25 -9.14
C ASP A 412 10.88 -0.42 -8.71
N TYR A 413 10.11 0.68 -8.67
CA TYR A 413 8.70 0.64 -8.28
C TYR A 413 7.79 0.16 -9.42
N HIS A 414 7.66 -1.16 -9.54
CA HIS A 414 6.89 -1.80 -10.62
C HIS A 414 5.42 -1.33 -10.72
N ASP A 415 4.75 -1.03 -9.61
CA ASP A 415 3.34 -0.61 -9.64
C ASP A 415 3.17 0.76 -10.33
N ALA A 416 4.05 1.72 -10.05
CA ALA A 416 4.08 3.00 -10.77
C ALA A 416 4.42 2.81 -12.26
N ARG A 417 5.31 1.86 -12.56
CA ARG A 417 5.69 1.52 -13.93
C ARG A 417 4.50 0.96 -14.73
N LEU A 418 3.76 0.02 -14.16
CA LEU A 418 2.54 -0.53 -14.76
C LEU A 418 1.44 0.54 -14.90
N ALA A 419 1.29 1.41 -13.90
CA ALA A 419 0.33 2.52 -13.97
C ALA A 419 0.65 3.50 -15.11
N ARG A 420 1.94 3.80 -15.32
CA ARG A 420 2.45 4.59 -16.44
C ARG A 420 2.27 3.89 -17.79
N ALA A 421 2.55 2.58 -17.87
CA ALA A 421 2.32 1.76 -19.06
C ALA A 421 0.86 1.85 -19.53
N GLY A 422 -0.09 1.74 -18.60
CA GLY A 422 -1.52 1.91 -18.88
C GLY A 422 -1.88 3.32 -19.35
N ALA A 423 -1.24 4.36 -18.80
CA ALA A 423 -1.43 5.74 -19.28
C ALA A 423 -0.89 5.94 -20.70
N TYR A 424 0.28 5.36 -21.03
CA TYR A 424 0.81 5.37 -22.40
C TYR A 424 -0.13 4.65 -23.38
N TYR A 425 -0.69 3.49 -23.00
CA TYR A 425 -1.68 2.79 -23.81
C TYR A 425 -2.90 3.68 -24.12
N GLU A 426 -3.50 4.31 -23.11
CA GLU A 426 -4.65 5.23 -23.31
C GLU A 426 -4.30 6.41 -24.23
N LEU A 427 -3.05 6.86 -24.26
CA LEU A 427 -2.56 7.94 -25.14
C LEU A 427 -2.14 7.48 -26.55
N GLY A 428 -2.27 6.19 -26.86
CA GLY A 428 -1.79 5.58 -28.09
C GLY A 428 -0.28 5.59 -28.24
N ARG A 429 0.45 5.68 -27.13
CA ARG A 429 1.92 5.58 -27.04
C ARG A 429 2.30 4.12 -26.83
N ILE A 430 1.97 3.29 -27.83
CA ILE A 430 2.00 1.82 -27.73
C ILE A 430 3.42 1.30 -27.51
N ALA A 431 4.41 1.86 -28.21
CA ALA A 431 5.80 1.45 -28.07
C ALA A 431 6.33 1.71 -26.64
N GLU A 432 6.03 2.89 -26.07
CA GLU A 432 6.40 3.18 -24.68
C GLU A 432 5.65 2.29 -23.68
N SER A 433 4.36 2.01 -23.93
CA SER A 433 3.58 1.10 -23.09
C SER A 433 4.20 -0.31 -23.04
N LEU A 434 4.58 -0.87 -24.19
CA LEU A 434 5.23 -2.19 -24.27
C LEU A 434 6.59 -2.22 -23.56
N ALA A 435 7.41 -1.18 -23.74
CA ALA A 435 8.72 -1.09 -23.09
C ALA A 435 8.62 -1.10 -21.54
N GLU A 436 7.57 -0.52 -20.97
CA GLU A 436 7.34 -0.57 -19.53
C GLU A 436 6.97 -1.98 -19.06
N TYR A 437 6.13 -2.71 -19.81
CA TYR A 437 5.79 -4.09 -19.49
C TYR A 437 7.00 -5.02 -19.63
N ASP A 438 7.84 -4.80 -20.66
CA ASP A 438 9.11 -5.53 -20.84
C ASP A 438 10.01 -5.39 -19.62
N GLN A 439 10.23 -4.16 -19.13
CA GLN A 439 11.06 -3.92 -17.94
C GLN A 439 10.52 -4.57 -16.67
N VAL A 440 9.20 -4.66 -16.51
CA VAL A 440 8.61 -5.38 -15.36
C VAL A 440 8.83 -6.89 -15.50
N LEU A 441 8.69 -7.45 -16.71
CA LEU A 441 8.90 -8.88 -16.96
C LEU A 441 10.37 -9.30 -16.89
N GLU A 442 11.31 -8.41 -17.18
CA GLU A 442 12.74 -8.64 -16.94
C GLU A 442 13.05 -8.84 -15.45
N ALA A 443 12.39 -8.08 -14.58
CA ALA A 443 12.55 -8.18 -13.13
C ALA A 443 11.69 -9.29 -12.50
N LYS A 444 10.50 -9.54 -13.05
CA LYS A 444 9.51 -10.51 -12.56
C LYS A 444 9.03 -11.39 -13.71
N ALA A 445 9.87 -12.35 -14.07
CA ALA A 445 9.65 -13.21 -15.24
C ALA A 445 8.34 -14.01 -15.17
N ASP A 446 7.84 -14.32 -13.98
CA ASP A 446 6.64 -15.11 -13.70
C ASP A 446 5.34 -14.28 -13.62
N ALA A 447 5.39 -12.94 -13.83
CA ALA A 447 4.24 -12.06 -13.72
C ALA A 447 3.20 -12.28 -14.84
N LEU A 448 2.35 -13.30 -14.66
CA LEU A 448 1.36 -13.79 -15.63
C LEU A 448 0.43 -12.69 -16.15
N ALA A 449 -0.17 -11.89 -15.26
CA ALA A 449 -1.08 -10.81 -15.64
C ALA A 449 -0.38 -9.75 -16.51
N VAL A 450 0.89 -9.45 -16.24
CA VAL A 450 1.68 -8.48 -17.00
C VAL A 450 1.98 -9.00 -18.40
N SER A 451 2.40 -10.27 -18.53
CA SER A 451 2.62 -10.92 -19.83
C SER A 451 1.34 -10.92 -20.69
N GLY A 452 0.18 -11.16 -20.07
CA GLY A 452 -1.09 -11.11 -20.78
C GLY A 452 -1.47 -9.71 -21.28
N VAL A 453 -1.38 -8.70 -20.41
CA VAL A 453 -1.66 -7.31 -20.82
C VAL A 453 -0.71 -6.85 -21.92
N ARG A 454 0.57 -7.24 -21.84
CA ARG A 454 1.57 -6.96 -22.88
C ARG A 454 1.18 -7.57 -24.23
N ALA A 455 0.82 -8.85 -24.27
CA ALA A 455 0.37 -9.51 -25.50
C ALA A 455 -0.90 -8.85 -26.06
N SER A 456 -1.84 -8.44 -25.20
CA SER A 456 -3.00 -7.64 -25.61
C SER A 456 -2.61 -6.29 -26.25
N VAL A 457 -1.75 -5.51 -25.59
CA VAL A 457 -1.32 -4.19 -26.07
C VAL A 457 -0.55 -4.27 -27.39
N ALA A 458 0.19 -5.36 -27.63
CA ALA A 458 0.94 -5.55 -28.87
C ALA A 458 0.06 -5.61 -30.12
N ASN A 459 -1.22 -6.00 -30.01
CA ASN A 459 -2.16 -5.98 -31.15
C ASN A 459 -2.39 -4.57 -31.72
N TYR A 460 -2.09 -3.52 -30.96
CA TYR A 460 -2.24 -2.13 -31.36
C TYR A 460 -0.98 -1.57 -32.03
N SER A 461 0.11 -2.35 -32.05
CA SER A 461 1.40 -1.93 -32.59
C SER A 461 1.53 -2.25 -34.07
N ASP A 462 1.95 -1.26 -34.85
CA ASP A 462 2.35 -1.41 -36.26
C ASP A 462 3.76 -2.01 -36.43
N LEU A 463 4.44 -2.34 -35.32
CA LEU A 463 5.77 -2.95 -35.32
C LEU A 463 5.75 -4.48 -35.16
N HIS A 464 4.60 -5.06 -34.80
CA HIS A 464 4.47 -6.49 -34.54
C HIS A 464 3.79 -7.17 -35.73
N ASP A 465 4.48 -8.15 -36.31
CA ASP A 465 3.88 -9.07 -37.27
C ASP A 465 3.16 -10.23 -36.57
N LEU A 466 2.58 -11.13 -37.37
CA LEU A 466 1.83 -12.28 -36.86
C LEU A 466 2.70 -13.23 -36.02
N ASP A 467 3.98 -13.40 -36.35
CA ASP A 467 4.88 -14.29 -35.62
C ASP A 467 5.27 -13.68 -34.27
N ALA A 468 5.52 -12.37 -34.22
CA ALA A 468 5.75 -11.65 -32.99
C ALA A 468 4.52 -11.73 -32.08
N LEU A 469 3.31 -11.47 -32.60
CA LEU A 469 2.07 -11.62 -31.83
C LEU A 469 1.89 -13.04 -31.30
N LYS A 470 2.06 -14.06 -32.16
CA LYS A 470 2.01 -15.47 -31.73
C LYS A 470 3.03 -15.76 -30.62
N GLY A 471 4.25 -15.25 -30.74
CA GLY A 471 5.31 -15.39 -29.74
C GLY A 471 4.92 -14.82 -28.37
N LEU A 472 4.30 -13.64 -28.34
CA LEU A 472 3.82 -13.00 -27.11
C LEU A 472 2.70 -13.82 -26.42
N HIS A 473 1.79 -14.39 -27.20
CA HIS A 473 0.73 -15.24 -26.65
C HIS A 473 1.26 -16.60 -26.19
N ALA A 474 2.26 -17.15 -26.88
CA ALA A 474 2.97 -18.36 -26.46
C ALA A 474 3.79 -18.13 -25.18
N ASP A 475 4.37 -16.95 -25.01
CA ASP A 475 5.06 -16.51 -23.79
C ASP A 475 4.09 -16.50 -22.59
N PHE A 476 2.92 -15.87 -22.75
CA PHE A 476 1.85 -15.92 -21.75
C PHE A 476 1.43 -17.36 -21.42
N ALA A 477 1.17 -18.18 -22.45
CA ALA A 477 0.77 -19.57 -22.27
C ALA A 477 1.86 -20.43 -21.60
N GLY A 478 3.14 -20.12 -21.84
CA GLY A 478 4.28 -20.77 -21.19
C GLY A 478 4.24 -20.64 -19.67
N ARG A 479 3.77 -19.49 -19.16
CA ARG A 479 3.59 -19.24 -17.71
C ARG A 479 2.38 -19.96 -17.11
N LEU A 480 1.44 -20.43 -17.94
CA LEU A 480 0.31 -21.24 -17.49
C LEU A 480 0.64 -22.73 -17.37
N ARG A 481 1.84 -23.18 -17.76
CA ARG A 481 2.18 -24.62 -17.78
C ARG A 481 2.13 -25.30 -16.42
N GLU A 482 2.31 -24.55 -15.34
CA GLU A 482 2.19 -25.07 -13.97
C GLU A 482 0.75 -25.27 -13.52
N VAL A 483 -0.23 -24.73 -14.26
CA VAL A 483 -1.65 -24.87 -13.96
C VAL A 483 -2.08 -26.33 -14.19
N LYS A 484 -2.45 -27.01 -13.10
CA LYS A 484 -2.90 -28.40 -13.14
C LYS A 484 -4.26 -28.53 -13.82
N ARG A 485 -4.33 -29.28 -14.92
CA ARG A 485 -5.59 -29.67 -15.55
C ARG A 485 -6.43 -30.55 -14.63
N LEU A 486 -7.72 -30.28 -14.66
CA LEU A 486 -8.74 -31.11 -14.04
C LEU A 486 -8.81 -32.46 -14.78
N PRO A 487 -9.13 -33.57 -14.07
CA PRO A 487 -9.33 -34.87 -14.73
C PRO A 487 -10.32 -34.74 -15.90
N PRO A 488 -10.08 -35.35 -17.08
CA PRO A 488 -11.02 -35.25 -18.19
C PRO A 488 -12.35 -35.93 -17.86
N ARG A 489 -13.47 -35.36 -18.32
CA ARG A 489 -14.77 -36.07 -18.33
C ARG A 489 -14.72 -37.17 -19.40
N SER A 490 -15.31 -38.32 -19.12
CA SER A 490 -15.41 -39.40 -20.10
C SER A 490 -16.46 -39.06 -21.16
N PRO A 491 -16.16 -39.19 -22.47
CA PRO A 491 -17.16 -39.08 -23.53
C PRO A 491 -18.05 -40.32 -23.63
N LEU A 492 -17.65 -41.47 -23.06
CA LEU A 492 -18.41 -42.71 -23.12
C LEU A 492 -19.78 -42.58 -22.45
N GLY A 493 -20.84 -42.86 -23.21
CA GLY A 493 -22.23 -42.84 -22.75
C GLY A 493 -22.91 -41.47 -22.83
N GLU A 494 -22.23 -40.44 -23.31
CA GLU A 494 -22.84 -39.14 -23.57
C GLU A 494 -23.67 -39.19 -24.86
N ASP A 495 -24.93 -38.73 -24.78
CA ASP A 495 -25.79 -38.58 -25.95
C ASP A 495 -25.37 -37.34 -26.77
N PRO A 496 -24.93 -37.47 -28.03
CA PRO A 496 -24.51 -36.33 -28.85
C PRO A 496 -25.66 -35.37 -29.22
N LEU A 497 -26.92 -35.76 -29.02
CA LEU A 497 -28.12 -34.99 -29.38
C LEU A 497 -28.86 -34.40 -28.18
N ARG A 498 -28.42 -34.64 -26.94
CA ARG A 498 -29.08 -34.09 -25.75
C ARG A 498 -29.02 -32.57 -25.68
N ARG A 499 -29.86 -31.96 -24.83
CA ARG A 499 -29.76 -30.53 -24.50
C ARG A 499 -28.36 -30.21 -23.94
N LEU A 500 -27.69 -29.20 -24.50
CA LEU A 500 -26.31 -28.83 -24.14
C LEU A 500 -26.28 -27.66 -23.16
N ARG A 501 -25.40 -27.73 -22.16
CA ARG A 501 -25.13 -26.64 -21.24
C ARG A 501 -24.00 -25.78 -21.74
N VAL A 502 -24.31 -24.53 -22.09
CA VAL A 502 -23.34 -23.55 -22.59
C VAL A 502 -23.10 -22.49 -21.51
N GLY A 503 -21.88 -22.43 -21.01
CA GLY A 503 -21.45 -21.44 -20.02
C GLY A 503 -20.75 -20.27 -20.72
N TYR A 504 -21.27 -19.06 -20.59
CA TYR A 504 -20.62 -17.84 -21.09
C TYR A 504 -19.90 -17.11 -19.96
N VAL A 505 -18.60 -16.86 -20.12
CA VAL A 505 -17.75 -16.24 -19.09
C VAL A 505 -17.29 -14.87 -19.55
N SER A 506 -17.60 -13.82 -18.78
CA SER A 506 -17.11 -12.47 -19.10
C SER A 506 -17.17 -11.52 -17.91
N ALA A 507 -16.25 -10.56 -17.88
CA ALA A 507 -16.37 -9.35 -17.06
C ALA A 507 -17.23 -8.26 -17.73
N ASP A 508 -17.68 -8.49 -18.97
CA ASP A 508 -18.32 -7.49 -19.83
C ASP A 508 -19.83 -7.73 -20.06
N LEU A 509 -20.47 -8.60 -19.27
CA LEU A 509 -21.94 -8.76 -19.24
C LEU A 509 -22.62 -7.57 -18.50
N ARG A 510 -22.31 -6.36 -18.96
CA ARG A 510 -22.73 -5.05 -18.44
C ARG A 510 -22.73 -4.04 -19.59
N GLY A 511 -22.82 -2.75 -19.31
CA GLY A 511 -22.71 -1.66 -20.27
C GLY A 511 -21.34 -1.62 -20.97
N HIS A 512 -21.11 -2.56 -21.87
CA HIS A 512 -19.88 -2.78 -22.62
C HIS A 512 -20.18 -3.23 -24.04
N SER A 513 -19.21 -3.07 -24.95
CA SER A 513 -19.35 -3.38 -26.37
C SER A 513 -19.76 -4.84 -26.63
N VAL A 514 -19.22 -5.78 -25.87
CA VAL A 514 -19.55 -7.23 -25.94
C VAL A 514 -21.05 -7.47 -25.81
N ALA A 515 -21.74 -6.76 -24.90
CA ALA A 515 -23.17 -6.92 -24.71
C ALA A 515 -23.98 -6.58 -25.96
N TRP A 516 -23.56 -5.56 -26.73
CA TRP A 516 -24.26 -5.15 -27.97
C TRP A 516 -24.26 -6.23 -29.05
N PHE A 517 -23.23 -7.09 -29.07
CA PHE A 517 -23.17 -8.20 -30.02
C PHE A 517 -23.76 -9.49 -29.46
N MET A 518 -23.67 -9.68 -28.15
CA MET A 518 -24.12 -10.90 -27.49
C MET A 518 -25.63 -10.92 -27.28
N GLU A 519 -26.23 -9.82 -26.81
CA GLU A 519 -27.65 -9.72 -26.49
C GLU A 519 -28.59 -10.22 -27.61
N PRO A 520 -28.46 -9.79 -28.89
CA PRO A 520 -29.33 -10.30 -29.95
C PRO A 520 -29.20 -11.81 -30.17
N VAL A 521 -27.99 -12.37 -30.02
CA VAL A 521 -27.73 -13.80 -30.19
C VAL A 521 -28.35 -14.60 -29.04
N LEU A 522 -28.21 -14.12 -27.81
CA LEU A 522 -28.84 -14.73 -26.64
C LEU A 522 -30.36 -14.74 -26.74
N ALA A 523 -30.95 -13.66 -27.26
CA ALA A 523 -32.40 -13.57 -27.49
C ALA A 523 -32.90 -14.55 -28.56
N ALA A 524 -32.06 -14.91 -29.52
CA ALA A 524 -32.40 -15.79 -30.64
C ALA A 524 -32.07 -17.28 -30.42
N HIS A 525 -31.39 -17.62 -29.31
CA HIS A 525 -30.99 -18.99 -29.01
C HIS A 525 -32.19 -19.94 -28.81
N ASP A 526 -32.10 -21.15 -29.38
CA ASP A 526 -33.01 -22.26 -29.14
C ASP A 526 -32.82 -22.83 -27.73
N ARG A 527 -33.72 -22.40 -26.84
CA ARG A 527 -33.77 -22.83 -25.44
C ARG A 527 -34.15 -24.30 -25.27
N THR A 528 -34.66 -24.98 -26.31
CA THR A 528 -34.99 -26.40 -26.25
C THR A 528 -33.74 -27.26 -26.43
N GLY A 529 -32.87 -26.89 -27.36
CA GLY A 529 -31.58 -27.55 -27.62
C GLY A 529 -30.45 -27.12 -26.68
N PHE A 530 -30.55 -25.96 -26.03
CA PHE A 530 -29.48 -25.37 -25.22
C PHE A 530 -29.98 -24.82 -23.87
N GLU A 531 -29.17 -25.02 -22.83
CA GLU A 531 -29.29 -24.41 -21.50
C GLU A 531 -28.15 -23.40 -21.35
N LEU A 532 -28.47 -22.13 -21.10
CA LEU A 532 -27.49 -21.03 -21.06
C LEU A 532 -27.19 -20.62 -19.62
N VAL A 533 -25.91 -20.62 -19.27
CA VAL A 533 -25.41 -20.19 -17.96
C VAL A 533 -24.49 -18.99 -18.14
N ALA A 534 -24.74 -17.90 -17.43
CA ALA A 534 -23.84 -16.76 -17.36
C ALA A 534 -22.92 -16.91 -16.15
N TYR A 535 -21.62 -16.73 -16.36
CA TYR A 535 -20.61 -16.53 -15.33
C TYR A 535 -20.14 -15.07 -15.39
N HIS A 536 -20.78 -14.22 -14.59
CA HIS A 536 -20.50 -12.78 -14.51
C HIS A 536 -19.29 -12.54 -13.61
N ASN A 537 -18.17 -12.16 -14.21
CA ASN A 537 -16.89 -11.96 -13.52
C ASN A 537 -16.59 -10.48 -13.25
N HIS A 538 -17.56 -9.75 -12.71
CA HIS A 538 -17.40 -8.35 -12.33
C HIS A 538 -18.19 -8.06 -11.05
N ALA A 539 -17.69 -7.16 -10.20
CA ALA A 539 -18.32 -6.81 -8.93
C ALA A 539 -19.61 -5.98 -9.14
N ASP A 540 -19.62 -5.12 -10.14
CA ASP A 540 -20.77 -4.28 -10.47
C ASP A 540 -21.75 -4.97 -11.43
N THR A 541 -23.03 -4.68 -11.24
CA THR A 541 -24.14 -4.98 -12.17
C THR A 541 -24.84 -3.68 -12.55
N ASP A 542 -25.19 -3.51 -13.82
CA ASP A 542 -25.88 -2.32 -14.31
C ASP A 542 -27.17 -2.65 -15.09
N ALA A 543 -27.81 -1.62 -15.66
CA ALA A 543 -29.04 -1.79 -16.43
C ALA A 543 -28.90 -2.74 -17.63
N THR A 544 -27.71 -2.90 -18.19
CA THR A 544 -27.44 -3.88 -19.25
C THR A 544 -27.32 -5.28 -18.66
N SER A 545 -26.65 -5.45 -17.52
CA SER A 545 -26.64 -6.74 -16.80
C SER A 545 -28.07 -7.22 -16.48
N GLU A 546 -28.93 -6.33 -15.98
CA GLU A 546 -30.34 -6.66 -15.71
C GLU A 546 -31.12 -7.02 -16.98
N ARG A 547 -30.80 -6.41 -18.11
CA ARG A 547 -31.42 -6.74 -19.40
C ARG A 547 -30.93 -8.08 -19.96
N LEU A 548 -29.68 -8.45 -19.69
CA LEU A 548 -29.09 -9.72 -20.12
C LEU A 548 -29.60 -10.91 -19.30
N LYS A 549 -29.81 -10.74 -17.99
CA LYS A 549 -30.21 -11.82 -17.05
C LYS A 549 -31.36 -12.71 -17.55
N PRO A 550 -32.49 -12.19 -18.05
CA PRO A 550 -33.60 -13.01 -18.53
C PRO A 550 -33.25 -13.92 -19.72
N HIS A 551 -32.17 -13.63 -20.45
CA HIS A 551 -31.71 -14.47 -21.56
C HIS A 551 -30.86 -15.66 -21.09
N PHE A 552 -30.63 -15.85 -19.80
CA PHE A 552 -29.92 -17.02 -19.25
C PHE A 552 -30.86 -17.89 -18.43
N ASP A 553 -30.66 -19.21 -18.42
CA ASP A 553 -31.35 -20.11 -17.50
C ASP A 553 -30.80 -19.94 -16.07
N ARG A 554 -29.50 -19.60 -15.96
CA ARG A 554 -28.82 -19.37 -14.68
C ARG A 554 -27.83 -18.20 -14.80
N TRP A 555 -27.80 -17.33 -13.79
CA TRP A 555 -26.83 -16.26 -13.65
C TRP A 555 -25.98 -16.50 -12.40
N VAL A 556 -24.67 -16.62 -12.57
CA VAL A 556 -23.72 -16.94 -11.50
C VAL A 556 -22.71 -15.80 -11.38
N GLU A 557 -22.65 -15.16 -10.22
CA GLU A 557 -21.64 -14.16 -9.91
C GLU A 557 -20.37 -14.86 -9.42
N VAL A 558 -19.23 -14.56 -10.06
CA VAL A 558 -17.95 -15.22 -9.76
C VAL A 558 -16.75 -14.30 -9.45
N PRO A 559 -16.86 -12.96 -9.24
CA PRO A 559 -15.68 -12.12 -9.01
C PRO A 559 -14.91 -12.48 -7.73
N GLY A 560 -15.56 -13.12 -6.75
CA GLY A 560 -14.95 -13.54 -5.48
C GLY A 560 -14.25 -14.91 -5.51
N LEU A 561 -14.35 -15.66 -6.62
CA LEU A 561 -13.74 -16.99 -6.72
C LEU A 561 -12.30 -16.90 -7.24
N THR A 562 -11.41 -17.73 -6.71
CA THR A 562 -10.13 -18.05 -7.35
C THR A 562 -10.34 -18.78 -8.68
N ASP A 563 -9.30 -18.86 -9.52
CA ASP A 563 -9.41 -19.58 -10.79
C ASP A 563 -9.60 -21.09 -10.59
N GLU A 564 -9.08 -21.63 -9.48
CA GLU A 564 -9.31 -22.98 -8.99
C GLU A 564 -10.79 -23.22 -8.66
N GLU A 565 -11.34 -22.41 -7.76
CA GLU A 565 -12.73 -22.52 -7.31
C GLU A 565 -13.71 -22.27 -8.47
N PHE A 566 -13.39 -21.34 -9.36
CA PHE A 566 -14.18 -21.10 -10.55
C PHE A 566 -14.17 -22.32 -11.50
N ALA A 567 -13.00 -22.94 -11.74
CA ALA A 567 -12.91 -24.14 -12.56
C ALA A 567 -13.68 -25.33 -11.94
N GLU A 568 -13.63 -25.50 -10.62
CA GLU A 568 -14.43 -26.49 -9.90
C GLU A 568 -15.93 -26.19 -10.02
N ARG A 569 -16.33 -24.93 -9.86
CA ARG A 569 -17.72 -24.52 -10.01
C ARG A 569 -18.28 -24.83 -11.41
N VAL A 570 -17.54 -24.50 -12.48
CA VAL A 570 -17.92 -24.84 -13.86
C VAL A 570 -18.10 -26.35 -14.03
N ARG A 571 -17.22 -27.14 -13.41
CA ARG A 571 -17.30 -28.60 -13.44
C ARG A 571 -18.53 -29.14 -12.71
N ASP A 572 -18.84 -28.60 -11.54
CA ASP A 572 -20.00 -28.99 -10.72
C ASP A 572 -21.32 -28.62 -11.39
N ASP A 573 -21.34 -27.49 -12.09
CA ASP A 573 -22.46 -27.08 -12.94
C ASP A 573 -22.64 -27.99 -14.18
N ARG A 574 -21.65 -28.86 -14.45
CA ARG A 574 -21.56 -29.78 -15.60
C ARG A 574 -21.75 -29.06 -16.92
N ILE A 575 -21.05 -27.94 -17.10
CA ILE A 575 -21.00 -27.22 -18.36
C ILE A 575 -20.37 -28.12 -19.44
N ASP A 576 -21.02 -28.19 -20.60
CA ASP A 576 -20.58 -29.00 -21.73
C ASP A 576 -19.66 -28.19 -22.65
N ILE A 577 -20.04 -26.93 -22.90
CA ILE A 577 -19.30 -25.97 -23.70
C ILE A 577 -19.09 -24.71 -22.87
N LEU A 578 -17.83 -24.36 -22.59
CA LEU A 578 -17.48 -23.11 -21.91
C LEU A 578 -16.94 -22.11 -22.93
N VAL A 579 -17.55 -20.93 -22.99
CA VAL A 579 -17.23 -19.88 -23.95
C VAL A 579 -16.61 -18.69 -23.20
N ASP A 580 -15.33 -18.44 -23.45
CA ASP A 580 -14.64 -17.22 -23.07
C ASP A 580 -15.07 -16.07 -23.98
N LEU A 581 -15.46 -14.95 -23.36
CA LEU A 581 -15.83 -13.72 -24.06
C LEU A 581 -14.86 -12.57 -23.81
N SER A 582 -13.75 -12.83 -23.13
CA SER A 582 -12.81 -11.79 -22.70
C SER A 582 -11.44 -11.92 -23.36
N GLY A 583 -10.95 -13.13 -23.64
CA GLY A 583 -9.56 -13.35 -24.08
C GLY A 583 -8.57 -12.67 -23.12
N GLN A 584 -7.58 -11.93 -23.62
CA GLN A 584 -6.59 -11.27 -22.76
C GLN A 584 -6.98 -9.86 -22.28
N THR A 585 -8.27 -9.53 -22.31
CA THR A 585 -8.78 -8.26 -21.76
C THR A 585 -8.95 -8.31 -20.23
N ALA A 586 -9.25 -7.15 -19.63
CA ALA A 586 -9.36 -7.03 -18.18
C ALA A 586 -10.49 -7.91 -17.62
N GLY A 587 -10.22 -8.58 -16.49
CA GLY A 587 -11.20 -9.46 -15.83
C GLY A 587 -11.42 -10.80 -16.53
N ASN A 588 -10.51 -11.22 -17.40
CA ASN A 588 -10.55 -12.57 -17.99
C ASN A 588 -10.30 -13.69 -16.96
N ARG A 589 -10.60 -14.92 -17.36
CA ARG A 589 -10.42 -16.14 -16.56
C ARG A 589 -9.57 -17.19 -17.28
N LEU A 590 -8.67 -16.76 -18.18
CA LEU A 590 -7.84 -17.67 -18.97
C LEU A 590 -7.05 -18.71 -18.13
N PRO A 591 -6.54 -18.40 -16.92
CA PRO A 591 -5.93 -19.43 -16.06
C PRO A 591 -6.90 -20.53 -15.65
N ALA A 592 -8.17 -20.21 -15.40
CA ALA A 592 -9.20 -21.21 -15.14
C ALA A 592 -9.52 -22.04 -16.40
N PHE A 593 -9.55 -21.43 -17.59
CA PHE A 593 -9.70 -22.16 -18.85
C PHE A 593 -8.52 -23.13 -19.09
N ALA A 594 -7.29 -22.75 -18.70
CA ALA A 594 -6.12 -23.63 -18.79
C ALA A 594 -6.27 -24.92 -17.95
N ARG A 595 -7.10 -24.90 -16.90
CA ARG A 595 -7.46 -26.08 -16.09
C ARG A 595 -8.40 -27.06 -16.81
N LYS A 596 -8.96 -26.69 -17.97
CA LYS A 596 -9.92 -27.47 -18.75
C LYS A 596 -11.16 -27.94 -17.94
N PRO A 597 -11.91 -27.03 -17.28
CA PRO A 597 -13.10 -27.41 -16.50
C PRO A 597 -14.28 -27.95 -17.33
N ALA A 598 -14.40 -27.57 -18.60
CA ALA A 598 -15.44 -28.08 -19.49
C ALA A 598 -14.84 -29.00 -20.58
N PRO A 599 -15.60 -30.01 -21.05
CA PRO A 599 -15.18 -30.89 -22.15
C PRO A 599 -14.75 -30.14 -23.41
N VAL A 600 -15.57 -29.19 -23.83
CA VAL A 600 -15.31 -28.31 -24.98
C VAL A 600 -15.17 -26.88 -24.47
N GLN A 601 -14.13 -26.19 -24.91
CA GLN A 601 -13.88 -24.80 -24.56
C GLN A 601 -13.67 -23.98 -25.81
N MET A 602 -14.22 -22.78 -25.83
CA MET A 602 -14.14 -21.88 -26.97
C MET A 602 -13.86 -20.45 -26.51
N THR A 603 -13.31 -19.64 -27.41
CA THR A 603 -13.24 -18.18 -27.23
C THR A 603 -13.99 -17.48 -28.38
N TRP A 604 -14.69 -16.40 -28.06
CA TRP A 604 -15.43 -15.61 -29.04
C TRP A 604 -15.55 -14.15 -28.61
N LEU A 605 -15.63 -13.27 -29.60
CA LEU A 605 -16.09 -11.88 -29.52
C LEU A 605 -15.12 -10.87 -28.86
N GLY A 606 -14.83 -10.97 -27.57
CA GLY A 606 -14.18 -9.86 -26.84
C GLY A 606 -12.70 -9.63 -27.15
N TYR A 607 -12.04 -10.59 -27.81
CA TYR A 607 -10.62 -10.53 -28.12
C TYR A 607 -10.32 -10.97 -29.54
N LEU A 608 -9.57 -10.15 -30.27
CA LEU A 608 -9.40 -10.23 -31.72
C LEU A 608 -8.13 -10.95 -32.16
N THR A 609 -7.67 -11.94 -31.38
CA THR A 609 -6.52 -12.79 -31.73
C THR A 609 -6.58 -14.08 -30.91
N THR A 610 -5.57 -14.95 -31.04
CA THR A 610 -5.42 -16.17 -30.23
C THR A 610 -5.31 -15.84 -28.75
N THR A 611 -5.84 -16.67 -27.85
CA THR A 611 -5.58 -16.56 -26.41
C THR A 611 -4.19 -17.08 -26.03
N GLY A 612 -3.61 -17.94 -26.88
CA GLY A 612 -2.41 -18.73 -26.58
C GLY A 612 -2.67 -19.96 -25.71
N VAL A 613 -3.87 -20.12 -25.15
CA VAL A 613 -4.19 -21.20 -24.19
C VAL A 613 -4.62 -22.47 -24.93
N ASP A 614 -3.76 -23.49 -24.90
CA ASP A 614 -3.97 -24.77 -25.60
C ASP A 614 -5.18 -25.60 -25.11
N ALA A 615 -5.70 -25.29 -23.91
CA ALA A 615 -6.91 -25.90 -23.37
C ALA A 615 -8.20 -25.32 -23.99
N ILE A 616 -8.13 -24.20 -24.70
CA ILE A 616 -9.25 -23.66 -25.48
C ILE A 616 -9.23 -24.31 -26.86
N ASP A 617 -10.27 -25.09 -27.18
CA ASP A 617 -10.26 -25.94 -28.37
C ASP A 617 -10.54 -25.16 -29.65
N TYR A 618 -11.48 -24.20 -29.57
CA TYR A 618 -11.99 -23.49 -30.73
C TYR A 618 -12.01 -21.98 -30.54
N ARG A 619 -11.87 -21.26 -31.66
CA ARG A 619 -12.08 -19.82 -31.74
C ARG A 619 -13.11 -19.52 -32.80
N ILE A 620 -14.20 -18.85 -32.42
CA ILE A 620 -15.26 -18.49 -33.37
C ILE A 620 -14.82 -17.29 -34.20
N THR A 621 -14.87 -17.46 -35.53
CA THR A 621 -14.33 -16.52 -36.52
C THR A 621 -15.06 -16.65 -37.86
N ASP A 622 -14.58 -16.03 -38.94
CA ASP A 622 -15.04 -16.25 -40.33
C ASP A 622 -13.87 -16.29 -41.33
N ALA A 623 -14.13 -16.77 -42.55
CA ALA A 623 -13.11 -16.89 -43.60
C ALA A 623 -12.52 -15.55 -44.10
N ARG A 624 -13.13 -14.40 -43.79
CA ARG A 624 -12.63 -13.08 -44.20
C ARG A 624 -11.63 -12.55 -43.19
N VAL A 625 -11.93 -12.62 -41.90
CA VAL A 625 -10.99 -12.20 -40.85
C VAL A 625 -9.86 -13.21 -40.65
N ASP A 626 -10.15 -14.52 -40.69
CA ASP A 626 -9.15 -15.59 -40.59
C ASP A 626 -9.24 -16.52 -41.81
N PRO A 627 -8.60 -16.15 -42.94
CA PRO A 627 -8.60 -16.97 -44.15
C PRO A 627 -7.90 -18.31 -43.93
N GLU A 628 -8.07 -19.24 -44.88
CA GLU A 628 -7.33 -20.51 -44.86
C GLU A 628 -5.81 -20.25 -44.83
N GLY A 629 -5.10 -20.97 -43.97
CA GLY A 629 -3.68 -20.78 -43.69
C GLY A 629 -3.39 -19.87 -42.48
N TYR A 630 -4.40 -19.14 -41.96
CA TYR A 630 -4.26 -18.35 -40.74
C TYR A 630 -4.06 -19.21 -39.49
N GLU A 631 -4.45 -20.49 -39.55
CA GLU A 631 -4.31 -21.51 -38.49
C GLU A 631 -2.91 -21.57 -37.88
N GLN A 632 -1.86 -21.27 -38.65
CA GLN A 632 -0.48 -21.35 -38.16
C GLN A 632 -0.16 -20.31 -37.06
N TRP A 633 -0.93 -19.23 -36.92
CA TRP A 633 -0.71 -18.17 -35.93
C TRP A 633 -1.65 -18.23 -34.72
N GLN A 634 -2.44 -19.30 -34.60
CA GLN A 634 -3.34 -19.51 -33.47
C GLN A 634 -3.17 -20.92 -32.89
N VAL A 635 -3.47 -21.07 -31.61
CA VAL A 635 -3.47 -22.40 -30.96
C VAL A 635 -4.85 -23.06 -31.02
N GLU A 636 -5.91 -22.25 -31.04
CA GLU A 636 -7.29 -22.70 -31.14
C GLU A 636 -7.63 -23.07 -32.58
N LYS A 637 -8.48 -24.08 -32.76
CA LYS A 637 -9.01 -24.43 -34.08
C LYS A 637 -10.03 -23.38 -34.51
N PRO A 638 -9.91 -22.75 -35.70
CA PRO A 638 -10.90 -21.79 -36.15
C PRO A 638 -12.23 -22.50 -36.41
N LEU A 639 -13.28 -21.97 -35.82
CA LEU A 639 -14.67 -22.34 -36.10
C LEU A 639 -15.28 -21.20 -36.91
N ARG A 640 -15.31 -21.37 -38.24
CA ARG A 640 -15.75 -20.35 -39.19
C ARG A 640 -17.27 -20.32 -39.30
N ILE A 641 -17.88 -19.23 -38.85
CA ILE A 641 -19.27 -18.86 -39.10
C ILE A 641 -19.26 -17.84 -40.24
N ASP A 642 -19.34 -18.35 -41.46
CA ASP A 642 -19.25 -17.51 -42.66
C ASP A 642 -20.43 -16.54 -42.80
N ASP A 643 -20.22 -15.52 -43.64
CA ASP A 643 -20.97 -14.28 -43.84
C ASP A 643 -20.60 -13.13 -42.89
N CYS A 644 -20.53 -13.39 -41.58
CA CYS A 644 -20.03 -12.46 -40.55
C CYS A 644 -19.95 -13.20 -39.21
N TYR A 645 -18.77 -13.26 -38.57
CA TYR A 645 -18.59 -13.98 -37.31
C TYR A 645 -19.18 -13.31 -36.06
N ILE A 646 -19.80 -12.13 -36.24
CA ILE A 646 -20.46 -11.35 -35.18
C ILE A 646 -21.85 -10.91 -35.64
N CYS A 647 -22.74 -10.72 -34.67
CA CYS A 647 -24.08 -10.19 -34.87
C CYS A 647 -24.22 -8.91 -34.02
N TYR A 648 -24.62 -7.80 -34.61
CA TYR A 648 -24.73 -6.50 -33.94
C TYR A 648 -26.19 -6.16 -33.61
N GLY A 649 -26.45 -5.83 -32.35
CA GLY A 649 -27.71 -5.27 -31.86
C GLY A 649 -27.63 -3.75 -31.81
N PRO A 650 -28.26 -3.01 -32.74
CA PRO A 650 -28.22 -1.55 -32.73
C PRO A 650 -28.87 -0.99 -31.46
N HIS A 651 -28.31 0.12 -30.96
CA HIS A 651 -28.76 0.75 -29.72
C HIS A 651 -30.24 1.19 -29.82
N PRO A 652 -31.08 0.90 -28.79
CA PRO A 652 -32.53 1.16 -28.86
C PRO A 652 -32.89 2.65 -28.89
N TYR A 653 -31.98 3.52 -28.45
CA TYR A 653 -32.10 4.97 -28.55
C TYR A 653 -31.45 5.42 -29.86
N GLY A 654 -32.09 5.11 -30.98
CA GLY A 654 -31.60 5.48 -32.31
C GLY A 654 -31.93 6.93 -32.62
N GLU A 655 -30.92 7.77 -32.83
CA GLU A 655 -31.12 9.07 -33.46
C GLU A 655 -31.40 8.89 -34.97
N GLU A 656 -32.13 9.85 -35.54
CA GLU A 656 -32.38 9.89 -36.98
C GLU A 656 -31.07 10.15 -37.74
N THR A 657 -30.90 9.42 -38.85
CA THR A 657 -29.86 9.74 -39.83
C THR A 657 -30.16 11.10 -40.45
N ALA A 658 -29.24 12.05 -40.36
CA ALA A 658 -29.37 13.33 -41.04
C ALA A 658 -28.90 13.24 -42.50
N PRO A 659 -29.31 14.16 -43.38
CA PRO A 659 -28.69 14.31 -44.70
C PRO A 659 -27.18 14.52 -44.62
N VAL A 660 -26.47 14.21 -45.71
CA VAL A 660 -25.03 14.45 -45.80
C VAL A 660 -24.72 15.93 -45.50
N PRO A 661 -23.70 16.24 -44.67
CA PRO A 661 -23.39 17.63 -44.32
C PRO A 661 -23.09 18.49 -45.55
N ALA A 662 -23.63 19.71 -45.56
CA ALA A 662 -23.21 20.72 -46.53
C ALA A 662 -21.80 21.23 -46.21
N GLY A 663 -21.03 21.61 -47.25
CA GLY A 663 -19.71 22.23 -47.09
C GLY A 663 -18.53 21.29 -47.39
N PRO A 664 -17.32 21.60 -46.86
CA PRO A 664 -16.11 20.84 -47.13
C PRO A 664 -16.23 19.39 -46.64
N VAL A 665 -15.39 18.51 -47.19
CA VAL A 665 -15.34 17.10 -46.78
C VAL A 665 -14.88 17.00 -45.33
N VAL A 666 -15.58 16.20 -44.54
CA VAL A 666 -15.21 15.84 -43.17
C VAL A 666 -14.95 14.34 -43.14
N PHE A 667 -13.69 13.97 -43.00
CA PHE A 667 -13.31 12.62 -42.62
C PHE A 667 -13.44 12.46 -41.11
N GLY A 668 -13.82 11.27 -40.63
CA GLY A 668 -13.99 11.09 -39.19
C GLY A 668 -13.58 9.72 -38.66
N SER A 669 -13.05 9.67 -37.45
CA SER A 669 -12.79 8.42 -36.74
C SER A 669 -13.06 8.57 -35.24
N PHE A 670 -13.97 7.75 -34.71
CA PHE A 670 -14.34 7.74 -33.28
C PHE A 670 -13.73 6.55 -32.52
N ASN A 671 -12.72 5.92 -33.12
CA ASN A 671 -11.93 4.88 -32.48
C ASN A 671 -11.11 5.44 -31.30
N ASN A 672 -10.76 4.55 -30.36
CA ASN A 672 -9.79 4.91 -29.33
C ASN A 672 -8.45 5.28 -30.01
N VAL A 673 -7.77 6.30 -29.49
CA VAL A 673 -6.45 6.73 -30.00
C VAL A 673 -5.40 5.64 -29.86
N ALA A 674 -5.58 4.68 -28.96
CA ALA A 674 -4.77 3.46 -28.88
C ALA A 674 -4.69 2.69 -30.20
N LYS A 675 -5.72 2.80 -31.05
CA LYS A 675 -5.78 2.15 -32.37
C LYS A 675 -5.10 2.96 -33.49
N MET A 676 -4.70 4.20 -33.21
CA MET A 676 -4.15 5.13 -34.20
C MET A 676 -2.62 5.07 -34.13
N SER A 677 -2.04 4.10 -34.83
CA SER A 677 -0.58 3.95 -34.94
C SER A 677 0.08 5.15 -35.63
N PRO A 678 1.40 5.34 -35.45
CA PRO A 678 2.16 6.32 -36.22
C PRO A 678 1.98 6.16 -37.75
N ALA A 679 1.99 4.93 -38.26
CA ALA A 679 1.75 4.66 -39.67
C ALA A 679 0.35 5.10 -40.12
N ASN A 680 -0.68 4.86 -39.30
CA ASN A 680 -2.05 5.29 -39.59
C ASN A 680 -2.19 6.82 -39.62
N ILE A 681 -1.53 7.54 -38.70
CA ILE A 681 -1.50 9.02 -38.70
C ILE A 681 -0.84 9.54 -39.99
N ALA A 682 0.28 8.94 -40.41
CA ALA A 682 0.95 9.30 -41.65
C ALA A 682 0.05 9.03 -42.88
N LEU A 683 -0.68 7.91 -42.89
CA LEU A 683 -1.63 7.57 -43.95
C LEU A 683 -2.78 8.58 -44.03
N TRP A 684 -3.38 8.95 -42.91
CA TRP A 684 -4.44 9.97 -42.89
C TRP A 684 -3.92 11.36 -43.26
N ALA A 685 -2.68 11.71 -42.90
CA ALA A 685 -2.05 12.95 -43.36
C ALA A 685 -1.88 12.98 -44.88
N ARG A 686 -1.47 11.86 -45.51
CA ARG A 686 -1.42 11.73 -46.98
C ARG A 686 -2.79 11.98 -47.62
N LEU A 687 -3.86 11.43 -47.05
CA LEU A 687 -5.23 11.65 -47.52
C LEU A 687 -5.64 13.14 -47.41
N LEU A 688 -5.24 13.83 -46.34
CA LEU A 688 -5.57 15.25 -46.17
C LEU A 688 -4.79 16.17 -47.13
N HIS A 689 -3.62 15.76 -47.61
CA HIS A 689 -2.92 16.41 -48.71
C HIS A 689 -3.62 16.18 -50.05
N GLU A 690 -4.10 14.95 -50.29
CA GLU A 690 -4.85 14.60 -51.51
C GLU A 690 -6.20 15.34 -51.59
N VAL A 691 -6.79 15.72 -50.45
CA VAL A 691 -8.04 16.48 -50.37
C VAL A 691 -7.82 17.80 -49.62
N PRO A 692 -7.35 18.88 -50.30
CA PRO A 692 -6.79 20.10 -49.66
C PRO A 692 -7.71 20.92 -48.76
N ASP A 693 -9.03 20.68 -48.76
CA ASP A 693 -10.00 21.38 -47.89
C ASP A 693 -10.66 20.45 -46.87
N ALA A 694 -10.29 19.16 -46.84
CA ALA A 694 -10.94 18.20 -45.97
C ALA A 694 -10.53 18.38 -44.49
N VAL A 695 -11.47 18.31 -43.57
CA VAL A 695 -11.20 18.32 -42.13
C VAL A 695 -11.22 16.89 -41.61
N LEU A 696 -10.30 16.55 -40.70
CA LEU A 696 -10.30 15.28 -40.00
C LEU A 696 -10.82 15.44 -38.57
N ARG A 697 -11.96 14.79 -38.28
CA ARG A 697 -12.62 14.80 -36.98
C ARG A 697 -12.31 13.53 -36.20
N ILE A 698 -11.61 13.67 -35.08
CA ILE A 698 -11.25 12.55 -34.22
C ILE A 698 -11.95 12.71 -32.87
N LYS A 699 -12.70 11.69 -32.46
CA LYS A 699 -13.37 11.66 -31.16
C LYS A 699 -12.84 10.51 -30.31
N SER A 700 -12.24 10.83 -29.18
CA SER A 700 -11.73 9.81 -28.25
C SER A 700 -11.67 10.35 -26.83
N ARG A 701 -11.70 9.46 -25.84
CA ARG A 701 -11.73 9.81 -24.41
C ARG A 701 -10.56 10.69 -23.95
N PRO A 702 -9.29 10.43 -24.32
CA PRO A 702 -8.15 11.21 -23.82
C PRO A 702 -8.09 12.65 -24.37
N LEU A 703 -8.79 12.93 -25.47
CA LEU A 703 -8.81 14.25 -26.11
C LEU A 703 -9.60 15.31 -25.33
N VAL A 704 -10.15 14.97 -24.16
CA VAL A 704 -10.66 15.96 -23.21
C VAL A 704 -9.54 16.81 -22.59
N ASP A 705 -8.33 16.25 -22.48
CA ASP A 705 -7.15 16.93 -21.96
C ASP A 705 -6.51 17.78 -23.08
N GLU A 706 -6.39 19.08 -22.82
CA GLU A 706 -5.80 20.03 -23.77
C GLU A 706 -4.35 19.70 -24.10
N THR A 707 -3.56 19.25 -23.12
CA THR A 707 -2.16 18.88 -23.34
C THR A 707 -2.05 17.70 -24.30
N VAL A 708 -2.96 16.74 -24.16
CA VAL A 708 -3.06 15.58 -25.05
C VAL A 708 -3.50 16.02 -26.45
N ARG A 709 -4.45 16.94 -26.59
CA ARG A 709 -4.83 17.47 -27.92
C ARG A 709 -3.66 18.15 -28.63
N VAL A 710 -2.88 18.95 -27.92
CA VAL A 710 -1.70 19.63 -28.49
C VAL A 710 -0.66 18.61 -28.93
N GLU A 711 -0.29 17.66 -28.06
CA GLU A 711 0.67 16.59 -28.40
C GLU A 711 0.17 15.75 -29.59
N PHE A 712 -1.12 15.40 -29.61
CA PHE A 712 -1.71 14.61 -30.66
C PHE A 712 -1.74 15.36 -32.00
N ALA A 713 -2.08 16.65 -32.00
CA ALA A 713 -2.02 17.50 -33.20
C ALA A 713 -0.59 17.65 -33.73
N GLN A 714 0.42 17.68 -32.85
CA GLN A 714 1.83 17.70 -33.28
C GLN A 714 2.22 16.45 -34.08
N ARG A 715 1.57 15.29 -33.86
CA ARG A 715 1.81 14.08 -34.66
C ARG A 715 1.44 14.31 -36.14
N PHE A 716 0.35 15.04 -36.40
CA PHE A 716 -0.05 15.44 -37.76
C PHE A 716 0.79 16.60 -38.32
N ALA A 717 1.16 17.57 -37.47
CA ALA A 717 2.00 18.69 -37.88
C ALA A 717 3.36 18.24 -38.44
N ARG A 718 3.93 17.14 -37.91
CA ARG A 718 5.14 16.49 -38.46
C ARG A 718 5.00 16.02 -39.90
N HIS A 719 3.76 15.82 -40.36
CA HIS A 719 3.42 15.46 -41.74
C HIS A 719 2.85 16.65 -42.54
N GLY A 720 2.99 17.89 -42.04
CA GLY A 720 2.57 19.10 -42.74
C GLY A 720 1.07 19.40 -42.69
N ILE A 721 0.33 18.79 -41.76
CA ILE A 721 -1.10 19.06 -41.56
C ILE A 721 -1.27 20.00 -40.37
N GLY A 722 -1.78 21.21 -40.62
CA GLY A 722 -2.04 22.21 -39.58
C GLY A 722 -3.22 21.87 -38.67
N ALA A 723 -3.24 22.45 -37.48
CA ALA A 723 -4.27 22.19 -36.47
C ALA A 723 -5.67 22.64 -36.93
N GLU A 724 -5.76 23.61 -37.83
CA GLU A 724 -7.00 24.08 -38.46
C GLU A 724 -7.71 23.01 -39.31
N ARG A 725 -6.98 21.95 -39.71
CA ARG A 725 -7.52 20.80 -40.45
C ARG A 725 -7.96 19.65 -39.53
N LEU A 726 -7.83 19.81 -38.21
CA LEU A 726 -8.12 18.79 -37.21
C LEU A 726 -9.20 19.24 -36.22
N GLU A 727 -10.23 18.42 -36.05
CA GLU A 727 -11.22 18.57 -35.00
C GLU A 727 -11.03 17.46 -33.96
N LEU A 728 -10.32 17.77 -32.87
CA LEU A 728 -10.01 16.82 -31.79
C LEU A 728 -11.01 16.95 -30.62
N ILE A 729 -11.81 15.92 -30.38
CA ILE A 729 -13.01 15.98 -29.55
C ILE A 729 -12.97 14.95 -28.42
N GLY A 730 -13.09 15.42 -27.17
CA GLY A 730 -13.29 14.56 -26.00
C GLY A 730 -14.71 13.98 -25.92
N TRP A 731 -14.92 12.88 -25.19
CA TRP A 731 -16.24 12.23 -25.08
C TRP A 731 -17.37 13.14 -24.53
N GLU A 732 -17.03 14.07 -23.64
CA GLU A 732 -17.96 15.02 -23.00
C GLU A 732 -18.12 16.33 -23.79
N GLN A 733 -17.37 16.51 -24.89
CA GLN A 733 -17.41 17.71 -25.73
C GLN A 733 -18.18 17.41 -27.03
N GLY A 734 -19.17 18.25 -27.35
CA GLY A 734 -19.97 18.14 -28.58
C GLY A 734 -21.45 18.46 -28.37
N THR A 735 -22.16 18.79 -29.45
CA THR A 735 -23.62 18.99 -29.45
C THR A 735 -24.33 17.67 -29.78
N GLY A 736 -25.22 17.18 -28.91
CA GLY A 736 -25.96 15.91 -29.13
C GLY A 736 -25.26 14.68 -28.55
N ASN A 737 -25.90 13.51 -28.61
CA ASN A 737 -25.33 12.28 -28.05
C ASN A 737 -24.15 11.75 -28.91
N HIS A 738 -23.51 10.65 -28.49
CA HIS A 738 -22.35 10.09 -29.22
C HIS A 738 -22.66 9.78 -30.70
N LEU A 739 -23.81 9.18 -30.98
CA LEU A 739 -24.19 8.76 -32.33
C LEU A 739 -24.50 9.97 -33.22
N ALA A 740 -25.04 11.05 -32.64
CA ALA A 740 -25.29 12.33 -33.32
C ALA A 740 -24.04 12.87 -34.03
N GLN A 741 -22.85 12.61 -33.48
CA GLN A 741 -21.60 13.12 -34.03
C GLN A 741 -21.29 12.53 -35.42
N TYR A 742 -21.80 11.35 -35.75
CA TYR A 742 -21.63 10.74 -37.09
C TYR A 742 -22.41 11.49 -38.18
N ASN A 743 -23.47 12.23 -37.81
CA ASN A 743 -24.20 13.10 -38.74
C ASN A 743 -23.35 14.29 -39.24
N ARG A 744 -22.14 14.51 -38.70
CA ARG A 744 -21.21 15.57 -39.11
C ARG A 744 -20.06 15.08 -39.98
N ILE A 745 -20.01 13.79 -40.31
CA ILE A 745 -18.92 13.15 -41.05
C ILE A 745 -19.43 12.74 -42.43
N HIS A 746 -18.65 12.94 -43.48
CA HIS A 746 -18.93 12.42 -44.83
C HIS A 746 -18.49 10.98 -44.98
N VAL A 747 -17.24 10.70 -44.61
CA VAL A 747 -16.60 9.37 -44.72
C VAL A 747 -15.91 9.05 -43.41
N ALA A 748 -16.22 7.89 -42.85
CA ALA A 748 -15.52 7.38 -41.69
C ALA A 748 -14.23 6.67 -42.11
N LEU A 749 -13.16 6.91 -41.36
CA LEU A 749 -11.85 6.30 -41.58
C LEU A 749 -11.62 5.25 -40.49
N ASP A 750 -11.46 4.01 -40.93
CA ASP A 750 -11.04 2.92 -40.05
C ASP A 750 -9.57 3.10 -39.65
N THR A 751 -9.19 2.48 -38.53
CA THR A 751 -7.83 2.56 -37.98
C THR A 751 -7.02 1.32 -38.32
N TRP A 752 -5.70 1.48 -38.50
CA TRP A 752 -4.76 0.37 -38.73
C TRP A 752 -3.57 0.43 -37.74
N PRO A 753 -3.05 -0.71 -37.22
CA PRO A 753 -3.36 -2.10 -37.55
C PRO A 753 -4.53 -2.70 -36.77
N TYR A 754 -5.22 -1.91 -35.93
CA TYR A 754 -6.36 -2.39 -35.16
C TYR A 754 -7.63 -1.65 -35.58
N HIS A 755 -8.58 -2.35 -36.17
CA HIS A 755 -9.78 -1.73 -36.73
C HIS A 755 -10.84 -1.38 -35.68
N GLY A 756 -11.78 -0.54 -36.07
CA GLY A 756 -13.08 -0.41 -35.42
C GLY A 756 -13.89 -1.70 -35.55
N VAL A 757 -14.69 -1.99 -34.51
CA VAL A 757 -15.73 -3.02 -34.58
C VAL A 757 -17.05 -2.35 -34.27
N THR A 758 -17.30 -1.99 -33.00
CA THR A 758 -18.48 -1.23 -32.59
C THR A 758 -18.56 0.12 -33.30
N THR A 759 -17.47 0.88 -33.34
CA THR A 759 -17.39 2.19 -34.01
C THR A 759 -17.70 2.10 -35.51
N THR A 760 -17.25 1.03 -36.17
CA THR A 760 -17.59 0.74 -37.57
C THR A 760 -19.08 0.43 -37.72
N CYS A 761 -19.65 -0.40 -36.85
CA CYS A 761 -21.09 -0.70 -36.84
C CYS A 761 -21.93 0.56 -36.58
N GLU A 762 -21.51 1.43 -35.66
CA GLU A 762 -22.17 2.70 -35.37
C GLU A 762 -22.11 3.67 -36.56
N ALA A 763 -20.97 3.79 -37.22
CA ALA A 763 -20.82 4.61 -38.41
C ALA A 763 -21.79 4.17 -39.51
N LEU A 764 -21.81 2.86 -39.80
CA LEU A 764 -22.73 2.27 -40.78
C LEU A 764 -24.20 2.46 -40.37
N TRP A 765 -24.52 2.28 -39.09
CA TRP A 765 -25.86 2.50 -38.53
C TRP A 765 -26.34 3.96 -38.67
N MET A 766 -25.42 4.91 -38.61
CA MET A 766 -25.65 6.35 -38.81
C MET A 766 -25.51 6.79 -40.28
N GLY A 767 -25.42 5.84 -41.21
CA GLY A 767 -25.34 6.09 -42.64
C GLY A 767 -24.01 6.67 -43.12
N VAL A 768 -22.94 6.55 -42.33
CA VAL A 768 -21.60 6.98 -42.73
C VAL A 768 -20.86 5.78 -43.33
N PRO A 769 -20.45 5.82 -44.60
CA PRO A 769 -19.60 4.76 -45.16
C PRO A 769 -18.20 4.81 -44.54
N VAL A 770 -17.59 3.63 -44.38
CA VAL A 770 -16.28 3.45 -43.75
C VAL A 770 -15.29 2.93 -44.79
N VAL A 771 -14.12 3.54 -44.89
CA VAL A 771 -12.99 3.02 -45.68
C VAL A 771 -12.01 2.32 -44.75
N SER A 772 -11.58 1.11 -45.11
CA SER A 772 -10.78 0.24 -44.24
C SER A 772 -9.58 -0.36 -44.99
N LEU A 773 -8.41 -0.39 -44.34
CA LEU A 773 -7.16 -0.96 -44.88
C LEU A 773 -7.00 -2.40 -44.39
N VAL A 774 -7.21 -3.38 -45.27
CA VAL A 774 -7.11 -4.80 -44.94
C VAL A 774 -5.65 -5.19 -44.68
N GLY A 775 -5.34 -5.58 -43.45
CA GLY A 775 -4.02 -6.08 -43.07
C GLY A 775 -3.95 -7.61 -42.95
N ALA A 776 -2.91 -8.07 -42.25
CA ALA A 776 -2.60 -9.48 -42.07
C ALA A 776 -3.25 -10.08 -40.81
N THR A 777 -3.47 -9.31 -39.76
CA THR A 777 -4.03 -9.78 -38.47
C THR A 777 -5.55 -9.78 -38.51
N HIS A 778 -6.17 -10.64 -37.71
CA HIS A 778 -7.63 -10.61 -37.49
C HIS A 778 -8.14 -9.20 -37.13
N ALA A 779 -7.48 -8.52 -36.19
CA ALA A 779 -7.81 -7.15 -35.81
C ALA A 779 -7.73 -6.14 -36.97
N SER A 780 -6.84 -6.38 -37.95
CA SER A 780 -6.70 -5.57 -39.18
C SER A 780 -7.58 -6.03 -40.35
N ARG A 781 -8.50 -6.98 -40.12
CA ARG A 781 -9.38 -7.54 -41.16
C ARG A 781 -10.86 -7.41 -40.82
N GLN A 782 -11.19 -6.88 -39.64
CA GLN A 782 -12.56 -6.62 -39.19
C GLN A 782 -13.37 -5.83 -40.21
N GLY A 783 -12.77 -4.76 -40.74
CA GLY A 783 -13.42 -3.90 -41.73
C GLY A 783 -13.83 -4.67 -42.98
N LEU A 784 -13.02 -5.64 -43.43
CA LEU A 784 -13.36 -6.50 -44.56
C LEU A 784 -14.62 -7.33 -44.28
N SER A 785 -14.72 -7.97 -43.11
CA SER A 785 -15.89 -8.79 -42.77
C SER A 785 -17.16 -7.94 -42.62
N LEU A 786 -17.07 -6.85 -41.86
CA LEU A 786 -18.19 -5.93 -41.60
C LEU A 786 -18.71 -5.25 -42.87
N LEU A 787 -17.81 -4.71 -43.70
CA LEU A 787 -18.19 -4.03 -44.94
C LEU A 787 -18.75 -5.02 -45.97
N SER A 788 -18.17 -6.23 -46.06
CA SER A 788 -18.70 -7.26 -46.93
C SER A 788 -20.10 -7.73 -46.52
N ALA A 789 -20.38 -7.79 -45.20
CA ALA A 789 -21.72 -8.17 -44.72
C ALA A 789 -22.79 -7.20 -45.20
N VAL A 790 -22.49 -5.90 -45.25
CA VAL A 790 -23.44 -4.85 -45.71
C VAL A 790 -23.34 -4.52 -47.21
N GLY A 791 -22.55 -5.30 -47.97
CA GLY A 791 -22.39 -5.14 -49.43
C GLY A 791 -21.53 -3.95 -49.86
N LEU A 792 -20.55 -3.56 -49.04
CA LEU A 792 -19.58 -2.48 -49.29
C LEU A 792 -18.13 -2.98 -49.28
N GLN A 793 -17.89 -4.22 -49.69
CA GLN A 793 -16.54 -4.81 -49.72
C GLN A 793 -15.54 -4.02 -50.57
N ASP A 794 -16.02 -3.20 -51.51
CA ASP A 794 -15.18 -2.32 -52.33
C ASP A 794 -14.50 -1.19 -51.52
N LEU A 795 -14.99 -0.92 -50.30
CA LEU A 795 -14.38 0.03 -49.36
C LEU A 795 -13.35 -0.61 -48.42
N ALA A 796 -13.12 -1.92 -48.53
CA ALA A 796 -12.08 -2.64 -47.81
C ALA A 796 -10.92 -2.95 -48.77
N VAL A 797 -9.85 -2.15 -48.71
CA VAL A 797 -8.77 -2.14 -49.71
C VAL A 797 -7.47 -2.72 -49.16
N GLY A 798 -6.62 -3.25 -50.04
CA GLY A 798 -5.43 -4.04 -49.65
C GLY A 798 -4.11 -3.27 -49.57
N SER A 799 -4.08 -1.99 -49.93
CA SER A 799 -2.85 -1.19 -49.93
C SER A 799 -3.07 0.23 -49.41
N HIS A 800 -1.98 0.86 -48.96
CA HIS A 800 -2.01 2.24 -48.48
C HIS A 800 -2.40 3.23 -49.59
N ASP A 801 -1.97 2.96 -50.83
CA ASP A 801 -2.29 3.82 -51.97
C ASP A 801 -3.76 3.70 -52.35
N ASP A 802 -4.29 2.47 -52.39
CA ASP A 802 -5.71 2.22 -52.63
C ASP A 802 -6.58 2.82 -51.52
N TYR A 803 -6.10 2.85 -50.27
CA TYR A 803 -6.81 3.47 -49.16
C TYR A 803 -7.00 4.96 -49.37
N VAL A 804 -5.93 5.68 -49.72
CA VAL A 804 -6.00 7.11 -50.01
C VAL A 804 -6.88 7.37 -51.23
N ALA A 805 -6.70 6.62 -52.32
CA ALA A 805 -7.47 6.78 -53.55
C ALA A 805 -8.96 6.49 -53.33
N CYS A 806 -9.30 5.41 -52.63
CA CYS A 806 -10.68 5.03 -52.30
C CYS A 806 -11.36 6.10 -51.43
N ALA A 807 -10.70 6.55 -50.36
CA ALA A 807 -11.26 7.57 -49.48
C ALA A 807 -11.44 8.92 -50.17
N ALA A 808 -10.48 9.34 -51.00
CA ALA A 808 -10.56 10.58 -51.77
C ALA A 808 -11.68 10.51 -52.82
N ALA A 809 -11.77 9.41 -53.58
CA ALA A 809 -12.82 9.21 -54.58
C ALA A 809 -14.22 9.18 -53.94
N LEU A 810 -14.39 8.45 -52.84
CA LEU A 810 -15.66 8.39 -52.12
C LEU A 810 -16.06 9.75 -51.55
N ALA A 811 -15.10 10.54 -51.07
CA ALA A 811 -15.36 11.89 -50.56
C ALA A 811 -15.84 12.87 -51.64
N GLN A 812 -15.40 12.69 -52.88
CA GLN A 812 -15.80 13.51 -54.03
C GLN A 812 -17.17 13.10 -54.61
N ASP A 813 -17.55 11.82 -54.48
CA ASP A 813 -18.83 11.30 -54.98
C ASP A 813 -20.00 11.64 -54.05
N ARG A 814 -20.48 12.89 -54.14
CA ARG A 814 -21.59 13.39 -53.32
C ARG A 814 -22.91 12.63 -53.53
N SER A 815 -23.13 12.08 -54.73
CA SER A 815 -24.31 11.29 -55.05
C SER A 815 -24.29 9.96 -54.31
N ARG A 816 -23.17 9.23 -54.37
CA ARG A 816 -22.98 7.98 -53.63
C ARG A 816 -23.05 8.21 -52.12
N LEU A 817 -22.45 9.28 -51.60
CA LEU A 817 -22.56 9.62 -50.17
C LEU A 817 -24.01 9.86 -49.74
N ALA A 818 -24.80 10.57 -50.54
CA ALA A 818 -26.21 10.84 -50.25
C ALA A 818 -27.06 9.55 -50.29
N GLU A 819 -26.81 8.68 -51.26
CA GLU A 819 -27.46 7.37 -51.35
C GLU A 819 -27.13 6.50 -50.12
N LEU A 820 -25.84 6.37 -49.79
CA LEU A 820 -25.40 5.56 -48.66
C LEU A 820 -25.94 6.11 -47.33
N ARG A 821 -25.98 7.45 -47.16
CA ARG A 821 -26.56 8.08 -45.97
C ARG A 821 -27.98 7.63 -45.69
N MET A 822 -28.80 7.51 -46.72
CA MET A 822 -30.21 7.15 -46.59
C MET A 822 -30.45 5.65 -46.57
N THR A 823 -29.57 4.85 -47.17
CA THR A 823 -29.84 3.41 -47.38
C THR A 823 -29.07 2.48 -46.45
N LEU A 824 -27.92 2.90 -45.89
CA LEU A 824 -27.04 2.01 -45.12
C LEU A 824 -27.72 1.36 -43.91
N ARG A 825 -28.57 2.09 -43.18
CA ARG A 825 -29.30 1.53 -42.04
C ARG A 825 -30.20 0.36 -42.46
N SER A 826 -30.95 0.53 -43.57
CA SER A 826 -31.79 -0.53 -44.13
C SER A 826 -30.98 -1.68 -44.72
N ARG A 827 -29.84 -1.39 -45.38
CA ARG A 827 -28.91 -2.43 -45.85
C ARG A 827 -28.38 -3.26 -44.69
N MET A 828 -28.00 -2.61 -43.60
CA MET A 828 -27.50 -3.25 -42.40
C MET A 828 -28.56 -4.15 -41.77
N LEU A 829 -29.80 -3.66 -41.60
CA LEU A 829 -30.94 -4.45 -41.09
C LEU A 829 -31.25 -5.70 -41.94
N ALA A 830 -31.01 -5.64 -43.25
CA ALA A 830 -31.23 -6.74 -44.18
C ALA A 830 -30.00 -7.66 -44.35
N SER A 831 -28.90 -7.38 -43.63
CA SER A 831 -27.62 -8.08 -43.79
C SER A 831 -27.40 -9.17 -42.73
N PRO A 832 -26.46 -10.10 -42.97
CA PRO A 832 -26.02 -11.07 -41.96
C PRO A 832 -25.52 -10.42 -40.65
N LEU A 833 -25.05 -9.16 -40.69
CA LEU A 833 -24.54 -8.46 -39.51
C LEU A 833 -25.61 -8.21 -38.44
N THR A 834 -26.90 -8.16 -38.80
CA THR A 834 -28.00 -8.01 -37.83
C THR A 834 -29.01 -9.16 -37.89
N ASP A 835 -28.68 -10.25 -38.59
CA ASP A 835 -29.52 -11.46 -38.63
C ASP A 835 -29.25 -12.34 -37.41
N ALA A 836 -29.79 -11.93 -36.26
CA ALA A 836 -29.61 -12.64 -34.99
C ALA A 836 -30.06 -14.11 -35.05
N ALA A 837 -31.19 -14.38 -35.72
CA ALA A 837 -31.73 -15.73 -35.83
C ALA A 837 -30.88 -16.62 -36.74
N GLY A 838 -30.40 -16.10 -37.88
CA GLY A 838 -29.47 -16.81 -38.75
C GLY A 838 -28.13 -17.08 -38.08
N PHE A 839 -27.58 -16.09 -37.39
CA PHE A 839 -26.34 -16.24 -36.65
C PHE A 839 -26.46 -17.27 -35.52
N ALA A 840 -27.52 -17.18 -34.70
CA ALA A 840 -27.76 -18.12 -33.60
C ALA A 840 -27.85 -19.57 -34.10
N ARG A 841 -28.59 -19.84 -35.20
CA ARG A 841 -28.66 -21.19 -35.79
C ARG A 841 -27.29 -21.73 -36.23
N LYS A 842 -26.46 -20.88 -36.84
CA LYS A 842 -25.10 -21.28 -37.26
C LYS A 842 -24.19 -21.53 -36.05
N LEU A 843 -24.27 -20.67 -35.03
CA LEU A 843 -23.53 -20.83 -33.77
C LEU A 843 -23.94 -22.09 -33.01
N GLU A 844 -25.23 -22.40 -32.99
CA GLU A 844 -25.76 -23.62 -32.38
C GLU A 844 -25.32 -24.88 -33.14
N ALA A 845 -25.32 -24.85 -34.47
CA ALA A 845 -24.79 -25.92 -35.29
C ALA A 845 -23.29 -26.13 -35.03
N ALA A 846 -22.54 -25.03 -34.87
CA ALA A 846 -21.13 -25.04 -34.49
C ALA A 846 -20.90 -25.68 -33.11
N TYR A 847 -21.66 -25.27 -32.10
CA TYR A 847 -21.64 -25.87 -30.77
C TYR A 847 -21.96 -27.37 -30.81
N ARG A 848 -23.02 -27.74 -31.53
CA ARG A 848 -23.43 -29.14 -31.72
C ARG A 848 -22.33 -29.97 -32.37
N GLY A 849 -21.70 -29.45 -33.43
CA GLY A 849 -20.62 -30.12 -34.16
C GLY A 849 -19.38 -30.34 -33.29
N ALA A 850 -18.99 -29.33 -32.51
CA ALA A 850 -17.87 -29.46 -31.56
C ALA A 850 -18.16 -30.49 -30.45
N TRP A 851 -19.37 -30.48 -29.90
CA TRP A 851 -19.81 -31.49 -28.92
C TRP A 851 -19.81 -32.91 -29.49
N GLN A 852 -20.38 -33.10 -30.68
CA GLN A 852 -20.40 -34.38 -31.38
C GLN A 852 -18.99 -34.88 -31.67
N GLN A 853 -18.06 -33.99 -32.03
CA GLN A 853 -16.67 -34.35 -32.25
C GLN A 853 -15.98 -34.81 -30.96
N TRP A 854 -16.28 -34.18 -29.81
CA TRP A 854 -15.76 -34.60 -28.51
C TRP A 854 -16.37 -35.94 -28.04
N CYS A 855 -17.63 -36.22 -28.37
CA CYS A 855 -18.28 -37.50 -28.04
C CYS A 855 -17.75 -38.68 -28.85
N LYS A 856 -16.99 -38.46 -29.92
CA LYS A 856 -16.41 -39.55 -30.71
C LYS A 856 -15.29 -40.23 -29.88
N PRO A 857 -15.30 -41.58 -29.80
CA PRO A 857 -14.36 -42.34 -28.99
C PRO A 857 -12.92 -42.30 -29.49
#